data_AF-A0A943Q5Y6-F1
#
_entry.id   AF-A0A943Q5Y6-F1
#
_cell.length_a   1.000
_cell.length_b   1.000
_cell.length_c   1.000
_cell.angle_alpha   90.00
_cell.angle_beta   90.00
_cell.angle_gamma   90.00
#
_symmetry.space_group_name_H-M   'P 1'
#
loop_
_entity.id
_entity.type
_entity.pdbx_description
1 polymer ?
#
loop_
_entity_poly.entity_id
_entity_poly.type
_entity_poly.pdbx_seq_one_letter_code
_entity_poly.pdbx_strand_id
1 'polypeptide(L)'
;MADKEVKTVEDLTDLLIRVRKAQKEYSEYSQEQVDKIFKAVALASDKVALKLAQDAVIETGIGNIEDKVIKNKYASEFIYSEYKNVKTAGIIEKTDSYLKVAEPLGVLAAVIPTTNPTSTAIFKILLALKTRNGLIFSPHPRAKKCTIEAIKVCYEAALKAGAPKDIIGWIDEPSIDTSKLLMKECDCTLATGGPGMVISAYSSGKPAIGVGPGNAPVVIDSTADLDAAAASIIHSKSFDNGTICASEQNCIVVKSVYDEFKKSLAYHGAYFIPAEDMDKVRKVIMVPSRNNPNVCSVNPSIVGKTAYEIAKISGIECPETTRILVGEIPAFDYAEGFAHEKLSPVLSLIPAESFEKAVEIAEDVVEHGGHGHTADLYVNPNQTKKIDYFAEKIETCRILINMPSAQGGIGGIYTDAIPASLTLGCGSWGGNSTWQNVGVSNLLNIKTVAIRTDSPAILVTPKVQVGDNALKTCVRLATKNHKIKKIAVVFNEASKVEANKVKNRFAKAGFKAIDCFLGEELSRAAVAKCAKAVNAQGGNLIVAVGGNKVISFAKLIRVLANNPKADFEDLSMSAIASSKRIVEFPENNYHLMVIPTSIYADLAFKNVAIYEEKKNINTLNDATLIPTVVCLDKKLLGHDDEEKIKTFYSLGNAISSYISINANSMTDDLSMKAIKAAKSLFGKKFTSSKALELTMYASEAVANTNGGLFESLSSAISETYHVDIKAAGNLVLGHVLQLFDTDSIISKMGTNNNYVKPVGKKKLADIAIKLGLEIEDESDSVKALKDWLDTLRVQLHLPSTFADLGVTPVRVKKLANSAAVLAFEKSGTSASPIYPRIGGLEKFILGL
;
A
#
# COMPACT_ATOMS: atom_id res chain seq x y z
N MET A 1 -17.57 -41.07 -25.94
CA MET A 1 -18.13 -40.30 -27.05
C MET A 1 -17.87 -38.81 -26.83
N ALA A 2 -16.71 -38.37 -27.31
CA ALA A 2 -16.32 -36.97 -27.53
C ALA A 2 -16.59 -36.70 -29.03
N ASP A 3 -17.86 -36.81 -29.41
CA ASP A 3 -18.24 -37.30 -30.75
C ASP A 3 -18.34 -36.25 -31.86
N LYS A 4 -18.13 -34.97 -31.56
CA LYS A 4 -18.19 -33.92 -32.58
C LYS A 4 -16.86 -33.19 -32.64
N GLU A 5 -16.13 -33.40 -33.73
CA GLU A 5 -14.93 -32.63 -34.05
C GLU A 5 -15.28 -31.15 -34.14
N VAL A 6 -14.46 -30.30 -33.53
CA VAL A 6 -14.66 -28.85 -33.51
C VAL A 6 -13.92 -28.24 -34.69
N LYS A 7 -14.66 -27.94 -35.76
CA LYS A 7 -14.12 -27.41 -37.02
C LYS A 7 -14.64 -26.01 -37.34
N THR A 8 -15.83 -25.68 -36.86
CA THR A 8 -16.47 -24.38 -37.14
C THR A 8 -16.69 -23.56 -35.87
N VAL A 9 -17.11 -22.30 -36.07
CA VAL A 9 -17.50 -21.36 -35.01
C VAL A 9 -18.71 -21.90 -34.23
N GLU A 10 -19.64 -22.56 -34.91
CA GLU A 10 -20.82 -23.19 -34.31
C GLU A 10 -20.41 -24.36 -33.40
N ASP A 11 -19.51 -25.24 -33.86
CA ASP A 11 -19.02 -26.36 -33.05
C ASP A 11 -18.30 -25.87 -31.78
N LEU A 12 -17.54 -24.78 -31.91
CA LEU A 12 -16.85 -24.15 -30.79
C LEU A 12 -17.83 -23.52 -29.80
N THR A 13 -18.91 -22.92 -30.29
CA THR A 13 -19.98 -22.36 -29.45
C THR A 13 -20.65 -23.46 -28.62
N ASP A 14 -20.96 -24.61 -29.23
CA ASP A 14 -21.49 -25.77 -28.52
C ASP A 14 -20.51 -26.29 -27.46
N LEU A 15 -19.21 -26.34 -27.77
CA LEU A 15 -18.17 -26.74 -26.82
C LEU A 15 -18.07 -25.78 -25.62
N LEU A 16 -18.10 -24.46 -25.86
CA LEU A 16 -18.08 -23.43 -24.82
C LEU A 16 -19.21 -23.63 -23.79
N ILE A 17 -20.42 -23.95 -24.26
CA ILE A 17 -21.57 -24.21 -23.38
C ILE A 17 -21.29 -25.42 -22.46
N ARG A 18 -20.75 -26.51 -23.00
CA ARG A 18 -20.42 -27.73 -22.23
C ARG A 18 -19.32 -27.46 -21.21
N VAL A 19 -18.24 -26.78 -21.61
CA VAL A 19 -17.10 -26.48 -20.74
C VAL A 19 -17.51 -25.51 -19.63
N ARG A 20 -18.35 -24.50 -19.91
CA ARG A 20 -18.89 -23.61 -18.87
C ARG A 20 -19.72 -24.35 -17.84
N LYS A 21 -20.52 -25.33 -18.26
CA LYS A 21 -21.29 -26.19 -17.34
C LYS A 21 -20.35 -27.04 -16.47
N ALA A 22 -19.35 -27.67 -17.08
CA ALA A 22 -18.36 -28.49 -16.37
C ALA A 22 -17.55 -27.67 -15.37
N GLN A 23 -17.13 -26.46 -15.75
CA GLN A 23 -16.38 -25.55 -14.89
C GLN A 23 -17.19 -25.10 -13.68
N LYS A 24 -18.48 -24.80 -13.88
CA LYS A 24 -19.39 -24.46 -12.77
C LYS A 24 -19.59 -25.63 -11.78
N GLU A 25 -19.56 -26.86 -12.26
CA GLU A 25 -19.53 -28.02 -11.36
C GLU A 25 -18.18 -28.12 -10.63
N TYR A 26 -17.08 -27.91 -11.36
CA TYR A 26 -15.73 -28.03 -10.81
C TYR A 26 -15.37 -26.95 -9.79
N SER A 27 -15.98 -25.76 -9.87
CA SER A 27 -15.74 -24.67 -8.89
C SER A 27 -16.11 -25.06 -7.46
N GLU A 28 -17.05 -25.99 -7.29
CA GLU A 28 -17.56 -26.48 -6.01
C GLU A 28 -16.68 -27.59 -5.38
N TYR A 29 -15.65 -28.06 -6.07
CA TYR A 29 -14.81 -29.16 -5.59
C TYR A 29 -13.94 -28.71 -4.40
N SER A 30 -13.75 -29.63 -3.45
CA SER A 30 -12.84 -29.42 -2.31
C SER A 30 -11.38 -29.39 -2.75
N GLN A 31 -10.51 -28.85 -1.91
CA GLN A 31 -9.07 -28.83 -2.17
C GLN A 31 -8.52 -30.25 -2.41
N GLU A 32 -8.98 -31.23 -1.64
CA GLU A 32 -8.53 -32.63 -1.74
C GLU A 32 -8.95 -33.28 -3.06
N GLN A 33 -10.16 -32.99 -3.54
CA GLN A 33 -10.64 -33.48 -4.85
C GLN A 33 -9.81 -32.86 -5.98
N VAL A 34 -9.55 -31.55 -5.92
CA VAL A 34 -8.71 -30.84 -6.87
C VAL A 34 -7.28 -31.42 -6.88
N ASP A 35 -6.69 -31.62 -5.72
CA ASP A 35 -5.31 -32.11 -5.58
C ASP A 35 -5.16 -33.55 -6.08
N LYS A 36 -6.18 -34.39 -5.87
CA LYS A 36 -6.24 -35.74 -6.42
C LYS A 36 -6.21 -35.73 -7.96
N ILE A 37 -7.02 -34.87 -8.58
CA ILE A 37 -7.07 -34.71 -10.04
C ILE A 37 -5.73 -34.16 -10.56
N PHE A 38 -5.21 -33.11 -9.93
CA PHE A 38 -3.93 -32.49 -10.27
C PHE A 38 -2.78 -33.51 -10.27
N LYS A 39 -2.68 -34.32 -9.21
CA LYS A 39 -1.68 -35.40 -9.12
C LYS A 39 -1.85 -36.46 -10.20
N ALA A 40 -3.08 -36.89 -10.47
CA ALA A 40 -3.34 -37.93 -11.47
C ALA A 40 -2.94 -37.48 -12.89
N VAL A 41 -3.21 -36.23 -13.25
CA VAL A 41 -2.85 -35.66 -14.55
C VAL A 41 -1.33 -35.49 -14.68
N ALA A 42 -0.65 -35.02 -13.63
CA ALA A 42 0.81 -34.90 -13.62
C ALA A 42 1.49 -36.27 -13.82
N LEU A 43 1.01 -37.31 -13.12
CA LEU A 43 1.54 -38.67 -13.29
C LEU A 43 1.26 -39.26 -14.68
N ALA A 44 0.09 -39.01 -15.24
CA ALA A 44 -0.28 -39.56 -16.55
C ALA A 44 0.54 -38.93 -17.68
N SER A 45 0.68 -37.61 -17.66
CA SER A 45 1.50 -36.87 -18.63
C SER A 45 2.98 -37.24 -18.54
N ASP A 46 3.52 -37.40 -17.34
CA ASP A 46 4.91 -37.82 -17.14
C ASP A 46 5.22 -39.20 -17.74
N LYS A 47 4.32 -40.18 -17.53
CA LYS A 47 4.49 -41.56 -18.02
C LYS A 47 4.57 -41.67 -19.54
N VAL A 48 3.98 -40.73 -20.27
CA VAL A 48 3.97 -40.75 -21.74
C VAL A 48 4.86 -39.66 -22.35
N ALA A 49 5.71 -39.00 -21.54
CA ALA A 49 6.56 -37.89 -21.96
C ALA A 49 7.37 -38.19 -23.24
N LEU A 50 7.93 -39.40 -23.34
CA LEU A 50 8.68 -39.86 -24.51
C LEU A 50 7.79 -39.97 -25.77
N LYS A 51 6.60 -40.56 -25.63
CA LYS A 51 5.68 -40.72 -26.75
C LYS A 51 5.23 -39.36 -27.29
N LEU A 52 4.85 -38.44 -26.40
CA LEU A 52 4.45 -37.09 -26.77
C LEU A 52 5.59 -36.30 -27.43
N ALA A 53 6.83 -36.48 -26.96
CA ALA A 53 8.02 -35.88 -27.57
C ALA A 53 8.24 -36.37 -29.00
N GLN A 54 8.15 -37.69 -29.22
CA GLN A 54 8.26 -38.30 -30.55
C GLN A 54 7.19 -37.74 -31.50
N ASP A 55 5.93 -37.70 -31.06
CA ASP A 55 4.82 -37.21 -31.88
C ASP A 55 5.01 -35.73 -32.24
N ALA A 56 5.51 -34.91 -31.31
CA ALA A 56 5.82 -33.50 -31.57
C ALA A 56 6.93 -33.32 -32.60
N VAL A 57 8.05 -34.06 -32.51
CA VAL A 57 9.14 -33.98 -33.49
C VAL A 57 8.68 -34.46 -34.86
N ILE A 58 7.96 -35.58 -34.93
CA ILE A 58 7.46 -36.14 -36.20
C ILE A 58 6.49 -35.17 -36.89
N GLU A 59 5.57 -34.56 -36.15
CA GLU A 59 4.59 -33.65 -36.76
C GLU A 59 5.21 -32.30 -37.16
N THR A 60 6.03 -31.72 -36.29
CA THR A 60 6.51 -30.34 -36.48
C THR A 60 7.81 -30.23 -37.27
N GLY A 61 8.67 -31.26 -37.19
CA GLY A 61 10.05 -31.23 -37.67
C GLY A 61 10.98 -30.27 -36.90
N ILE A 62 10.59 -29.86 -35.70
CA ILE A 62 11.26 -28.85 -34.87
C ILE A 62 11.83 -29.52 -33.61
N GLY A 63 13.11 -29.32 -33.33
CA GLY A 63 13.76 -29.77 -32.12
C GLY A 63 14.20 -31.23 -32.15
N ASN A 64 14.43 -31.84 -30.99
CA ASN A 64 14.82 -33.25 -30.84
C ASN A 64 13.98 -33.97 -29.78
N ILE A 65 14.05 -35.31 -29.75
CA ILE A 65 13.16 -36.13 -28.92
C ILE A 65 13.58 -36.03 -27.45
N GLU A 66 14.88 -36.13 -27.19
CA GLU A 66 15.50 -36.19 -25.88
C GLU A 66 15.18 -34.92 -25.06
N ASP A 67 15.34 -33.75 -25.65
CA ASP A 67 15.06 -32.48 -24.99
C ASP A 67 13.56 -32.24 -24.84
N LYS A 68 12.73 -32.69 -25.79
CA LYS A 68 11.27 -32.64 -25.62
C LYS A 68 10.76 -33.60 -24.54
N VAL A 69 11.44 -34.73 -24.29
CA VAL A 69 11.16 -35.57 -23.12
C VAL A 69 11.38 -34.75 -21.86
N ILE A 70 12.53 -34.07 -21.75
CA ILE A 70 12.85 -33.20 -20.60
C ILE A 70 11.79 -32.10 -20.46
N LYS A 71 11.35 -31.45 -21.54
CA LYS A 71 10.31 -30.41 -21.50
C LYS A 71 8.95 -30.93 -21.04
N ASN A 72 8.56 -32.12 -21.48
CA ASN A 72 7.31 -32.75 -21.05
C ASN A 72 7.38 -33.14 -19.58
N LYS A 73 8.50 -33.74 -19.14
CA LYS A 73 8.76 -34.07 -17.73
C LYS A 73 8.82 -32.82 -16.85
N TYR A 74 9.42 -31.75 -17.35
CA TYR A 74 9.43 -30.46 -16.67
C TYR A 74 8.00 -29.94 -16.46
N ALA A 75 7.19 -29.94 -17.51
CA ALA A 75 5.80 -29.49 -17.46
C ALA A 75 4.92 -30.33 -16.51
N SER A 76 5.27 -31.59 -16.25
CA SER A 76 4.58 -32.44 -15.27
C SER A 76 5.17 -32.34 -13.87
N GLU A 77 6.42 -32.73 -13.68
CA GLU A 77 7.07 -32.92 -12.38
C GLU A 77 7.27 -31.59 -11.65
N PHE A 78 7.83 -30.58 -12.32
CA PHE A 78 8.17 -29.30 -11.68
C PHE A 78 6.90 -28.51 -11.35
N ILE A 79 5.95 -28.47 -12.29
CA ILE A 79 4.66 -27.79 -12.06
C ILE A 79 3.87 -28.46 -10.93
N TYR A 80 3.86 -29.79 -10.87
CA TYR A 80 3.25 -30.50 -9.74
C TYR A 80 3.97 -30.19 -8.43
N SER A 81 5.30 -30.27 -8.42
CA SER A 81 6.09 -30.04 -7.21
C SER A 81 5.88 -28.64 -6.63
N GLU A 82 5.87 -27.62 -7.49
CA GLU A 82 5.65 -26.22 -7.16
C GLU A 82 4.29 -26.00 -6.50
N TYR A 83 3.21 -26.53 -7.10
CA TYR A 83 1.85 -26.14 -6.72
C TYR A 83 1.08 -27.17 -5.89
N LYS A 84 1.62 -28.37 -5.63
CA LYS A 84 0.90 -29.46 -4.91
C LYS A 84 0.31 -29.01 -3.58
N ASN A 85 1.02 -28.17 -2.82
CA ASN A 85 0.63 -27.74 -1.47
C ASN A 85 -0.05 -26.37 -1.43
N VAL A 86 -0.18 -25.69 -2.57
CA VAL A 86 -0.80 -24.36 -2.61
C VAL A 86 -2.31 -24.50 -2.44
N LYS A 87 -2.88 -23.71 -1.52
CA LYS A 87 -4.33 -23.63 -1.34
C LYS A 87 -4.95 -22.80 -2.46
N THR A 88 -5.86 -23.40 -3.20
CA THR A 88 -6.51 -22.84 -4.39
C THR A 88 -8.03 -23.00 -4.35
N ALA A 89 -8.58 -23.60 -3.29
CA ALA A 89 -10.02 -23.81 -3.08
C ALA A 89 -10.50 -23.30 -1.71
N GLY A 90 -11.65 -22.63 -1.71
CA GLY A 90 -12.30 -22.14 -0.50
C GLY A 90 -11.48 -21.07 0.24
N ILE A 91 -11.52 -21.11 1.57
CA ILE A 91 -10.79 -20.17 2.43
C ILE A 91 -9.31 -20.52 2.42
N ILE A 92 -8.49 -19.64 1.86
CA ILE A 92 -7.04 -19.82 1.75
C ILE A 92 -6.27 -19.14 2.88
N GLU A 93 -6.86 -18.10 3.48
CA GLU A 93 -6.29 -17.32 4.57
C GLU A 93 -7.39 -16.85 5.51
N LYS A 94 -7.15 -16.87 6.82
CA LYS A 94 -8.11 -16.42 7.84
C LYS A 94 -7.39 -15.82 9.05
N THR A 95 -7.82 -14.65 9.46
CA THR A 95 -7.43 -13.93 10.69
C THR A 95 -8.70 -13.50 11.44
N ASP A 96 -8.55 -12.80 12.56
CA ASP A 96 -9.69 -12.23 13.30
C ASP A 96 -10.33 -11.03 12.57
N SER A 97 -9.58 -10.36 11.69
CA SER A 97 -10.02 -9.14 11.00
C SER A 97 -10.43 -9.38 9.55
N TYR A 98 -10.02 -10.48 8.93
CA TYR A 98 -10.45 -10.84 7.57
C TYR A 98 -10.27 -12.32 7.25
N LEU A 99 -10.89 -12.75 6.16
CA LEU A 99 -10.53 -13.99 5.47
C LEU A 99 -10.41 -13.75 3.97
N LYS A 100 -9.62 -14.58 3.29
CA LYS A 100 -9.49 -14.59 1.83
C LYS A 100 -10.01 -15.90 1.26
N VAL A 101 -10.84 -15.80 0.23
CA VAL A 101 -11.42 -16.95 -0.49
C VAL A 101 -10.90 -16.95 -1.92
N ALA A 102 -10.36 -18.09 -2.35
CA ALA A 102 -9.93 -18.29 -3.73
C ALA A 102 -11.11 -18.73 -4.61
N GLU A 103 -11.27 -18.07 -5.75
CA GLU A 103 -12.29 -18.37 -6.76
C GLU A 103 -11.64 -18.58 -8.13
N PRO A 104 -12.07 -19.57 -8.93
CA PRO A 104 -11.60 -19.70 -10.32
C PRO A 104 -11.96 -18.45 -11.14
N LEU A 105 -11.20 -18.20 -12.21
CA LEU A 105 -11.56 -17.18 -13.20
C LEU A 105 -12.78 -17.61 -14.02
N GLY A 106 -12.92 -18.91 -14.30
CA GLY A 106 -13.97 -19.48 -15.14
C GLY A 106 -13.40 -20.37 -16.23
N VAL A 107 -13.82 -20.14 -17.48
CA VAL A 107 -13.31 -20.86 -18.66
C VAL A 107 -12.20 -20.07 -19.33
N LEU A 108 -11.06 -20.72 -19.51
CA LEU A 108 -9.86 -20.13 -20.07
C LEU A 108 -9.68 -20.52 -21.55
N ALA A 109 -9.24 -19.58 -22.37
CA ALA A 109 -8.77 -19.82 -23.73
C ALA A 109 -7.25 -20.08 -23.70
N ALA A 110 -6.79 -21.21 -24.22
CA ALA A 110 -5.38 -21.56 -24.26
C ALA A 110 -4.84 -21.59 -25.70
N VAL A 111 -4.00 -20.62 -26.04
CA VAL A 111 -3.26 -20.64 -27.31
C VAL A 111 -1.95 -21.40 -27.14
N ILE A 112 -1.64 -22.30 -28.08
CA ILE A 112 -0.48 -23.20 -28.01
C ILE A 112 0.49 -22.95 -29.18
N PRO A 113 1.79 -22.73 -28.91
CA PRO A 113 2.78 -22.49 -29.96
C PRO A 113 3.23 -23.79 -30.63
N THR A 114 3.83 -23.66 -31.82
CA THR A 114 4.39 -24.82 -32.55
C THR A 114 5.72 -25.33 -31.99
N THR A 115 6.42 -24.54 -31.17
CA THR A 115 7.74 -24.88 -30.60
C THR A 115 7.62 -25.80 -29.39
N ASN A 116 6.61 -25.54 -28.54
CA ASN A 116 6.38 -26.22 -27.25
C ASN A 116 4.98 -26.85 -27.17
N PRO A 117 4.50 -27.61 -28.18
CA PRO A 117 3.09 -27.95 -28.29
C PRO A 117 2.57 -28.80 -27.12
N THR A 118 3.26 -29.90 -26.81
CA THR A 118 2.83 -30.85 -25.79
C THR A 118 3.09 -30.34 -24.37
N SER A 119 4.27 -29.79 -24.12
CA SER A 119 4.68 -29.32 -22.79
C SER A 119 3.86 -28.11 -22.34
N THR A 120 3.56 -27.15 -23.23
CA THR A 120 2.69 -26.01 -22.88
C THR A 120 1.24 -26.45 -22.67
N ALA A 121 0.75 -27.46 -23.40
CA ALA A 121 -0.57 -28.02 -23.14
C ALA A 121 -0.64 -28.65 -21.75
N ILE A 122 0.30 -29.53 -21.39
CA ILE A 122 0.40 -30.17 -20.06
C ILE A 122 0.45 -29.11 -18.96
N PHE A 123 1.35 -28.13 -19.09
CA PHE A 123 1.52 -27.03 -18.15
C PHE A 123 0.19 -26.26 -17.92
N LYS A 124 -0.50 -25.84 -18.99
CA LYS A 124 -1.74 -25.07 -18.87
C LYS A 124 -2.88 -25.90 -18.27
N ILE A 125 -2.98 -27.19 -18.60
CA ILE A 125 -3.98 -28.10 -17.99
C ILE A 125 -3.74 -28.20 -16.49
N LEU A 126 -2.50 -28.45 -16.09
CA LEU A 126 -2.14 -28.60 -14.68
C LEU A 126 -2.49 -27.35 -13.87
N LEU A 127 -2.14 -26.16 -14.35
CA LEU A 127 -2.52 -24.91 -13.69
C LEU A 127 -4.03 -24.70 -13.65
N ALA A 128 -4.74 -24.88 -14.77
CA ALA A 128 -6.19 -24.67 -14.84
C ALA A 128 -6.95 -25.62 -13.91
N LEU A 129 -6.58 -26.90 -13.89
CA LEU A 129 -7.21 -27.87 -13.01
C LEU A 129 -6.92 -27.58 -11.54
N LYS A 130 -5.66 -27.29 -11.17
CA LYS A 130 -5.30 -26.91 -9.78
C LYS A 130 -6.07 -25.69 -9.29
N THR A 131 -6.56 -24.84 -10.20
CA THR A 131 -7.28 -23.61 -9.89
C THR A 131 -8.78 -23.69 -10.18
N ARG A 132 -9.32 -24.88 -10.45
CA ARG A 132 -10.76 -25.15 -10.72
C ARG A 132 -11.32 -24.42 -11.96
N ASN A 133 -10.47 -24.12 -12.93
CA ASN A 133 -10.85 -23.51 -14.19
C ASN A 133 -11.16 -24.58 -15.25
N GLY A 134 -12.05 -24.25 -16.18
CA GLY A 134 -12.22 -24.98 -17.44
C GLY A 134 -11.26 -24.45 -18.50
N LEU A 135 -10.90 -25.24 -19.49
CA LEU A 135 -9.87 -24.86 -20.48
C LEU A 135 -10.26 -25.31 -21.89
N ILE A 136 -10.18 -24.41 -22.86
CA ILE A 136 -10.36 -24.74 -24.29
C ILE A 136 -9.11 -24.34 -25.06
N PHE A 137 -8.56 -25.29 -25.81
CA PHE A 137 -7.32 -25.12 -26.55
C PHE A 137 -7.53 -24.67 -28.00
N SER A 138 -6.72 -23.71 -28.44
CA SER A 138 -6.46 -23.39 -29.85
C SER A 138 -5.02 -23.78 -30.21
N PRO A 139 -4.82 -24.99 -30.80
CA PRO A 139 -3.51 -25.45 -31.23
C PRO A 139 -2.98 -24.67 -32.44
N HIS A 140 -1.66 -24.55 -32.56
CA HIS A 140 -1.07 -24.10 -33.83
C HIS A 140 -1.32 -25.14 -34.94
N PRO A 141 -1.71 -24.76 -36.18
CA PRO A 141 -2.03 -25.71 -37.24
C PRO A 141 -0.93 -26.73 -37.58
N ARG A 142 0.35 -26.34 -37.44
CA ARG A 142 1.52 -27.23 -37.66
C ARG A 142 1.78 -28.25 -36.55
N ALA A 143 1.09 -28.15 -35.41
CA ALA A 143 1.33 -28.99 -34.24
C ALA A 143 0.02 -29.49 -33.60
N LYS A 144 -1.08 -29.49 -34.35
CA LYS A 144 -2.42 -29.74 -33.81
C LYS A 144 -2.56 -31.17 -33.31
N LYS A 145 -2.02 -32.18 -33.99
CA LYS A 145 -2.22 -33.59 -33.62
C LYS A 145 -1.49 -33.94 -32.33
N CYS A 146 -0.21 -33.59 -32.20
CA CYS A 146 0.56 -33.85 -30.99
C CYS A 146 0.02 -33.05 -29.79
N THR A 147 -0.43 -31.80 -30.02
CA THR A 147 -1.09 -31.00 -28.98
C THR A 147 -2.37 -31.69 -28.48
N ILE A 148 -3.25 -32.11 -29.40
CA ILE A 148 -4.50 -32.78 -29.06
C ILE A 148 -4.24 -34.12 -28.35
N GLU A 149 -3.21 -34.86 -28.74
CA GLU A 149 -2.85 -36.11 -28.05
C GLU A 149 -2.43 -35.86 -26.60
N ALA A 150 -1.60 -34.85 -26.33
CA ALA A 150 -1.25 -34.46 -24.96
C ALA A 150 -2.48 -34.04 -24.15
N ILE A 151 -3.41 -33.31 -24.77
CA ILE A 151 -4.67 -32.90 -24.15
C ILE A 151 -5.53 -34.11 -23.80
N LYS A 152 -5.68 -35.07 -24.72
CA LYS A 152 -6.45 -36.32 -24.51
C LYS A 152 -5.90 -37.13 -23.34
N VAL A 153 -4.59 -37.34 -23.28
CA VAL A 153 -3.94 -38.05 -22.17
C VAL A 153 -4.29 -37.40 -20.83
N CYS A 154 -4.16 -36.07 -20.75
CA CYS A 154 -4.43 -35.33 -19.52
C CYS A 154 -5.93 -35.35 -19.17
N TYR A 155 -6.81 -35.17 -20.15
CA TYR A 155 -8.26 -35.17 -19.97
C TYR A 155 -8.76 -36.53 -19.47
N GLU A 156 -8.33 -37.63 -20.08
CA GLU A 156 -8.71 -38.98 -19.65
C GLU A 156 -8.22 -39.29 -18.22
N ALA A 157 -7.02 -38.82 -17.86
CA ALA A 157 -6.52 -38.95 -16.50
C ALA A 157 -7.34 -38.12 -15.49
N ALA A 158 -7.74 -36.90 -15.88
CA ALA A 158 -8.59 -36.04 -15.07
C ALA A 158 -9.97 -36.68 -14.82
N LEU A 159 -10.61 -37.20 -15.88
CA LEU A 159 -11.90 -37.90 -15.77
C LEU A 159 -11.82 -39.12 -14.85
N LYS A 160 -10.80 -39.96 -15.01
CA LYS A 160 -10.58 -41.13 -14.13
C LYS A 160 -10.35 -40.75 -12.67
N ALA A 161 -9.78 -39.57 -12.42
CA ALA A 161 -9.56 -39.06 -11.07
C ALA A 161 -10.80 -38.43 -10.44
N GLY A 162 -11.83 -38.15 -11.26
CA GLY A 162 -13.13 -37.62 -10.85
C GLY A 162 -13.43 -36.20 -11.33
N ALA A 163 -12.70 -35.67 -12.31
CA ALA A 163 -13.02 -34.36 -12.88
C ALA A 163 -14.34 -34.40 -13.69
N PRO A 164 -15.10 -33.29 -13.77
CA PRO A 164 -16.31 -33.23 -14.57
C PRO A 164 -16.05 -33.50 -16.04
N LYS A 165 -17.01 -34.16 -16.70
CA LYS A 165 -16.98 -34.34 -18.15
C LYS A 165 -16.97 -32.97 -18.84
N ASP A 166 -16.18 -32.85 -19.91
CA ASP A 166 -16.03 -31.66 -20.74
C ASP A 166 -15.30 -30.48 -20.04
N ILE A 167 -14.62 -30.71 -18.90
CA ILE A 167 -13.82 -29.66 -18.23
C ILE A 167 -12.64 -29.14 -19.10
N ILE A 168 -12.17 -29.96 -20.03
CA ILE A 168 -11.13 -29.62 -21.01
C ILE A 168 -11.70 -29.87 -22.42
N GLY A 169 -11.53 -28.90 -23.31
CA GLY A 169 -11.90 -28.97 -24.73
C GLY A 169 -10.80 -28.46 -25.66
N TRP A 170 -10.94 -28.69 -26.96
CA TRP A 170 -9.96 -28.23 -27.96
C TRP A 170 -10.63 -28.02 -29.32
N ILE A 171 -9.95 -27.27 -30.19
CA ILE A 171 -10.32 -27.08 -31.60
C ILE A 171 -9.53 -28.10 -32.44
N ASP A 172 -10.23 -28.97 -33.17
CA ASP A 172 -9.59 -30.00 -34.02
C ASP A 172 -9.00 -29.40 -35.30
N GLU A 173 -9.69 -28.44 -35.91
CA GLU A 173 -9.25 -27.70 -37.09
C GLU A 173 -9.15 -26.19 -36.80
N PRO A 174 -7.99 -25.72 -36.27
CA PRO A 174 -7.83 -24.33 -35.85
C PRO A 174 -7.83 -23.35 -37.04
N SER A 175 -8.58 -22.27 -36.91
CA SER A 175 -8.64 -21.15 -37.85
C SER A 175 -8.50 -19.82 -37.11
N ILE A 176 -8.29 -18.73 -37.86
CA ILE A 176 -8.24 -17.37 -37.29
C ILE A 176 -9.58 -17.04 -36.62
N ASP A 177 -10.69 -17.40 -37.26
CA ASP A 177 -12.03 -17.08 -36.77
C ASP A 177 -12.39 -17.86 -35.49
N THR A 178 -12.07 -19.16 -35.44
CA THR A 178 -12.29 -19.96 -34.22
C THR A 178 -11.41 -19.48 -33.08
N SER A 179 -10.16 -19.09 -33.35
CA SER A 179 -9.26 -18.52 -32.34
C SER A 179 -9.78 -17.17 -31.80
N LYS A 180 -10.23 -16.26 -32.68
CA LYS A 180 -10.78 -14.97 -32.28
C LYS A 180 -12.08 -15.12 -31.47
N LEU A 181 -12.98 -16.00 -31.90
CA LEU A 181 -14.20 -16.30 -31.14
C LEU A 181 -13.83 -16.82 -29.75
N LEU A 182 -12.93 -17.80 -29.67
CA LEU A 182 -12.51 -18.39 -28.40
C LEU A 182 -11.99 -17.32 -27.42
N MET A 183 -11.12 -16.42 -27.88
CA MET A 183 -10.57 -15.33 -27.05
C MET A 183 -11.62 -14.31 -26.59
N LYS A 184 -12.68 -14.11 -27.39
CA LYS A 184 -13.76 -13.18 -27.09
C LYS A 184 -14.76 -13.76 -26.10
N GLU A 185 -15.00 -15.07 -26.16
CA GLU A 185 -16.05 -15.74 -25.38
C GLU A 185 -15.57 -16.31 -24.04
N CYS A 186 -14.27 -16.63 -23.90
CA CYS A 186 -13.71 -17.10 -22.63
C CYS A 186 -13.53 -15.97 -21.59
N ASP A 187 -13.37 -16.35 -20.32
CA ASP A 187 -13.25 -15.42 -19.20
C ASP A 187 -11.83 -14.84 -19.07
N CYS A 188 -10.81 -15.59 -19.52
CA CYS A 188 -9.45 -15.09 -19.70
C CYS A 188 -8.70 -15.88 -20.79
N THR A 189 -7.78 -15.23 -21.52
CA THR A 189 -6.92 -15.88 -22.51
C THR A 189 -5.49 -16.05 -22.01
N LEU A 190 -4.96 -17.27 -22.06
CA LEU A 190 -3.54 -17.58 -21.91
C LEU A 190 -2.88 -17.64 -23.29
N ALA A 191 -2.30 -16.52 -23.72
CA ALA A 191 -1.76 -16.35 -25.07
C ALA A 191 -0.25 -16.63 -25.10
N THR A 192 0.13 -17.88 -25.40
CA THR A 192 1.54 -18.25 -25.64
C THR A 192 1.74 -18.43 -27.14
N GLY A 193 2.28 -17.42 -27.80
CA GLY A 193 2.46 -17.40 -29.24
C GLY A 193 3.17 -16.13 -29.71
N GLY A 194 3.32 -15.96 -31.01
CA GLY A 194 3.98 -14.78 -31.57
C GLY A 194 3.22 -13.47 -31.31
N PRO A 195 3.87 -12.30 -31.52
CA PRO A 195 3.33 -10.99 -31.16
C PRO A 195 1.92 -10.72 -31.68
N GLY A 196 1.61 -11.08 -32.92
CA GLY A 196 0.28 -10.87 -33.50
C GLY A 196 -0.86 -11.61 -32.75
N MET A 197 -0.56 -12.78 -32.20
CA MET A 197 -1.52 -13.56 -31.42
C MET A 197 -1.74 -12.97 -30.03
N VAL A 198 -0.68 -12.47 -29.41
CA VAL A 198 -0.74 -11.78 -28.11
C VAL A 198 -1.53 -10.47 -28.24
N ILE A 199 -1.26 -9.68 -29.28
CA ILE A 199 -2.03 -8.46 -29.58
C ILE A 199 -3.51 -8.80 -29.79
N SER A 200 -3.82 -9.89 -30.52
CA SER A 200 -5.20 -10.34 -30.72
C SER A 200 -5.88 -10.70 -29.39
N ALA A 201 -5.17 -11.34 -28.47
CA ALA A 201 -5.71 -11.70 -27.16
C ALA A 201 -6.00 -10.45 -26.30
N TYR A 202 -5.08 -9.48 -26.25
CA TYR A 202 -5.30 -8.22 -25.53
C TYR A 202 -6.36 -7.32 -26.18
N SER A 203 -6.64 -7.54 -27.46
CA SER A 203 -7.69 -6.82 -28.21
C SER A 203 -9.05 -7.53 -28.19
N SER A 204 -9.20 -8.66 -27.48
CA SER A 204 -10.44 -9.46 -27.53
C SER A 204 -11.61 -8.88 -26.73
N GLY A 205 -11.35 -7.86 -25.90
CA GLY A 205 -12.31 -7.32 -24.93
C GLY A 205 -12.43 -8.15 -23.65
N LYS A 206 -11.56 -9.16 -23.45
CA LYS A 206 -11.46 -9.99 -22.25
C LYS A 206 -10.07 -9.85 -21.61
N PRO A 207 -9.92 -10.12 -20.30
CA PRO A 207 -8.62 -10.24 -19.67
C PRO A 207 -7.72 -11.24 -20.42
N ALA A 208 -6.47 -10.88 -20.65
CA ALA A 208 -5.49 -11.76 -21.28
C ALA A 208 -4.19 -11.78 -20.47
N ILE A 209 -3.52 -12.91 -20.49
CA ILE A 209 -2.17 -13.14 -19.98
C ILE A 209 -1.35 -13.61 -21.18
N GLY A 210 -0.59 -12.68 -21.74
CA GLY A 210 0.29 -12.91 -22.87
C GLY A 210 1.74 -13.14 -22.48
N VAL A 211 2.55 -13.32 -23.51
CA VAL A 211 4.01 -13.39 -23.47
C VAL A 211 4.58 -12.37 -24.48
N GLY A 212 5.89 -12.16 -24.46
CA GLY A 212 6.62 -11.40 -25.47
C GLY A 212 7.63 -12.28 -26.23
N PRO A 213 8.20 -11.79 -27.34
CA PRO A 213 9.37 -12.41 -27.95
C PRO A 213 10.58 -12.33 -27.02
N GLY A 214 11.52 -13.28 -27.15
CA GLY A 214 12.72 -13.33 -26.35
C GLY A 214 13.98 -13.07 -27.18
N ASN A 215 14.53 -11.87 -27.10
CA ASN A 215 15.84 -11.53 -27.66
C ASN A 215 16.93 -11.43 -26.57
N ALA A 216 17.14 -12.51 -25.80
CA ALA A 216 17.95 -12.46 -24.59
C ALA A 216 19.42 -12.05 -24.85
N PRO A 217 19.90 -10.91 -24.29
CA PRO A 217 21.32 -10.61 -24.25
C PRO A 217 22.00 -11.37 -23.10
N VAL A 218 23.25 -11.77 -23.31
CA VAL A 218 24.10 -12.35 -22.28
C VAL A 218 25.42 -11.57 -22.19
N VAL A 219 25.65 -10.91 -21.06
CA VAL A 219 26.89 -10.17 -20.79
C VAL A 219 27.90 -11.07 -20.08
N ILE A 220 29.12 -11.15 -20.61
CA ILE A 220 30.25 -11.85 -20.00
C ILE A 220 31.23 -10.82 -19.43
N ASP A 221 31.22 -10.67 -18.11
CA ASP A 221 32.18 -9.81 -17.43
C ASP A 221 33.58 -10.45 -17.38
N SER A 222 34.60 -9.59 -17.34
CA SER A 222 36.00 -9.97 -17.13
C SER A 222 36.27 -10.83 -15.88
N THR A 223 35.38 -10.85 -14.89
CA THR A 223 35.54 -11.65 -13.65
C THR A 223 34.77 -12.96 -13.65
N ALA A 224 34.05 -13.27 -14.73
CA ALA A 224 33.25 -14.48 -14.86
C ALA A 224 34.12 -15.74 -14.88
N ASP A 225 33.53 -16.86 -14.45
CA ASP A 225 34.05 -18.19 -14.80
C ASP A 225 33.71 -18.46 -16.28
N LEU A 226 34.69 -18.24 -17.15
CA LEU A 226 34.50 -18.26 -18.60
C LEU A 226 34.14 -19.65 -19.12
N ASP A 227 34.68 -20.71 -18.50
CA ASP A 227 34.41 -22.09 -18.94
C ASP A 227 33.01 -22.54 -18.53
N ALA A 228 32.61 -22.24 -17.29
CA ALA A 228 31.25 -22.47 -16.84
C ALA A 228 30.25 -21.66 -17.68
N ALA A 229 30.56 -20.40 -17.99
CA ALA A 229 29.71 -19.56 -18.84
C ALA A 229 29.53 -20.15 -20.25
N ALA A 230 30.62 -20.56 -20.89
CA ALA A 230 30.58 -21.17 -22.22
C ALA A 230 29.78 -22.48 -22.21
N ALA A 231 30.01 -23.36 -21.21
CA ALA A 231 29.29 -24.62 -21.06
C ALA A 231 27.78 -24.39 -20.85
N SER A 232 27.39 -23.42 -20.02
CA SER A 232 26.00 -23.07 -19.77
C SER A 232 25.31 -22.49 -21.01
N ILE A 233 25.96 -21.57 -21.73
CA ILE A 233 25.40 -20.99 -22.96
C ILE A 233 25.21 -22.08 -24.02
N ILE A 234 26.19 -22.98 -24.19
CA ILE A 234 26.04 -24.10 -25.12
C ILE A 234 24.88 -25.00 -24.68
N HIS A 235 24.79 -25.36 -23.39
CA HIS A 235 23.72 -26.19 -22.87
C HIS A 235 22.32 -25.59 -23.12
N SER A 236 22.15 -24.31 -22.84
CA SER A 236 20.90 -23.57 -23.04
C SER A 236 20.55 -23.40 -24.52
N LYS A 237 21.49 -22.86 -25.32
CA LYS A 237 21.26 -22.51 -26.72
C LYS A 237 21.03 -23.73 -27.61
N SER A 238 21.64 -24.87 -27.28
CA SER A 238 21.45 -26.13 -28.02
C SER A 238 20.22 -26.92 -27.54
N PHE A 239 19.62 -26.58 -26.40
CA PHE A 239 18.48 -27.29 -25.84
C PHE A 239 17.23 -27.19 -26.73
N ASP A 240 16.72 -28.35 -27.14
CA ASP A 240 15.65 -28.54 -28.11
C ASP A 240 15.89 -27.67 -29.37
N ASN A 241 17.16 -27.61 -29.79
CA ASN A 241 17.68 -26.77 -30.88
C ASN A 241 17.29 -25.28 -30.75
N GLY A 242 17.37 -24.71 -29.55
CA GLY A 242 17.20 -23.28 -29.32
C GLY A 242 15.75 -22.78 -29.41
N THR A 243 14.77 -23.65 -29.18
CA THR A 243 13.33 -23.33 -29.31
C THR A 243 12.70 -22.64 -28.11
N ILE A 244 13.40 -22.57 -26.98
CA ILE A 244 12.96 -21.84 -25.79
C ILE A 244 13.19 -20.34 -26.00
N CYS A 245 12.16 -19.52 -25.83
CA CYS A 245 12.21 -18.07 -26.03
C CYS A 245 13.21 -17.37 -25.08
N ALA A 246 13.42 -17.91 -23.88
CA ALA A 246 14.44 -17.39 -22.97
C ALA A 246 15.88 -17.68 -23.45
N SER A 247 16.12 -18.61 -24.39
CA SER A 247 17.49 -18.95 -24.81
C SER A 247 18.26 -17.75 -25.35
N GLU A 248 19.57 -17.73 -25.10
CA GLU A 248 20.50 -16.66 -25.44
C GLU A 248 20.43 -16.34 -26.94
N GLN A 249 20.51 -15.06 -27.29
CA GLN A 249 20.51 -14.62 -28.69
C GLN A 249 21.76 -13.83 -29.04
N ASN A 250 22.19 -12.94 -28.13
CA ASN A 250 23.32 -12.05 -28.34
C ASN A 250 24.29 -12.13 -27.16
N CYS A 251 25.51 -12.60 -27.40
CA CYS A 251 26.54 -12.70 -26.37
C CYS A 251 27.49 -11.52 -26.47
N ILE A 252 27.49 -10.67 -25.45
CA ILE A 252 28.29 -9.46 -25.36
C ILE A 252 29.44 -9.69 -24.37
N VAL A 253 30.67 -9.67 -24.86
CA VAL A 253 31.83 -10.12 -24.09
C VAL A 253 32.81 -8.97 -23.90
N VAL A 254 33.20 -8.73 -22.65
CA VAL A 254 34.22 -7.71 -22.34
C VAL A 254 35.54 -8.08 -23.03
N LYS A 255 36.09 -7.12 -23.77
CA LYS A 255 37.22 -7.30 -24.70
C LYS A 255 38.43 -7.96 -24.07
N SER A 256 38.70 -7.72 -22.78
CA SER A 256 39.83 -8.31 -22.05
C SER A 256 39.78 -9.83 -21.94
N VAL A 257 38.59 -10.44 -22.06
CA VAL A 257 38.38 -11.90 -21.96
C VAL A 257 37.80 -12.52 -23.25
N TYR A 258 37.66 -11.73 -24.32
CA TYR A 258 36.99 -12.16 -25.56
C TYR A 258 37.60 -13.42 -26.18
N ASP A 259 38.92 -13.42 -26.40
CA ASP A 259 39.61 -14.55 -27.05
C ASP A 259 39.64 -15.81 -26.18
N GLU A 260 39.71 -15.67 -24.86
CA GLU A 260 39.68 -16.79 -23.93
C GLU A 260 38.30 -17.44 -23.89
N PHE A 261 37.25 -16.62 -23.77
CA PHE A 261 35.87 -17.09 -23.82
C PHE A 261 35.53 -17.72 -25.17
N LYS A 262 35.98 -17.13 -26.29
CA LYS A 262 35.84 -17.69 -27.64
C LYS A 262 36.41 -19.11 -27.74
N LYS A 263 37.61 -19.33 -27.18
CA LYS A 263 38.25 -20.65 -27.15
C LYS A 263 37.43 -21.66 -26.32
N SER A 264 36.91 -21.26 -25.17
CA SER A 264 36.06 -22.14 -24.36
C SER A 264 34.73 -22.47 -25.07
N LEU A 265 34.08 -21.50 -25.70
CA LEU A 265 32.88 -21.76 -26.52
C LEU A 265 33.16 -22.79 -27.64
N ALA A 266 34.27 -22.65 -28.36
CA ALA A 266 34.68 -23.60 -29.39
C ALA A 266 34.89 -25.01 -28.79
N TYR A 267 35.56 -25.10 -27.64
CA TYR A 267 35.80 -26.36 -26.93
C TYR A 267 34.50 -27.09 -26.57
N HIS A 268 33.47 -26.36 -26.14
CA HIS A 268 32.16 -26.93 -25.79
C HIS A 268 31.26 -27.22 -27.01
N GLY A 269 31.71 -26.93 -28.23
CA GLY A 269 31.05 -27.35 -29.48
C GLY A 269 30.43 -26.23 -30.31
N ALA A 270 30.84 -24.97 -30.12
CA ALA A 270 30.52 -23.88 -31.03
C ALA A 270 31.34 -23.94 -32.32
N TYR A 271 30.69 -23.74 -33.47
CA TYR A 271 31.36 -23.49 -34.73
C TYR A 271 31.30 -22.00 -35.09
N PHE A 272 32.45 -21.36 -35.19
CA PHE A 272 32.58 -19.96 -35.59
C PHE A 272 32.49 -19.86 -37.11
N ILE A 273 31.49 -19.12 -37.59
CA ILE A 273 31.23 -18.97 -39.03
C ILE A 273 32.38 -18.14 -39.64
N PRO A 274 33.04 -18.64 -40.71
CA PRO A 274 34.06 -17.87 -41.41
C PRO A 274 33.51 -16.53 -41.93
N ALA A 275 34.34 -15.48 -41.92
CA ALA A 275 33.91 -14.13 -42.30
C ALA A 275 33.30 -14.07 -43.73
N GLU A 276 33.84 -14.84 -44.67
CA GLU A 276 33.36 -14.96 -46.05
C GLU A 276 31.98 -15.65 -46.18
N ASP A 277 31.57 -16.38 -45.15
CA ASP A 277 30.33 -17.17 -45.09
C ASP A 277 29.23 -16.49 -44.28
N MET A 278 29.55 -15.43 -43.53
CA MET A 278 28.60 -14.71 -42.67
C MET A 278 27.36 -14.24 -43.45
N ASP A 279 27.52 -13.68 -44.65
CA ASP A 279 26.41 -13.19 -45.48
C ASP A 279 25.45 -14.29 -45.91
N LYS A 280 25.94 -15.52 -46.08
CA LYS A 280 25.10 -16.66 -46.44
C LYS A 280 24.16 -17.01 -45.30
N VAL A 281 24.69 -17.05 -44.08
CA VAL A 281 23.89 -17.33 -42.87
C VAL A 281 22.94 -16.17 -42.55
N ARG A 282 23.37 -14.90 -42.69
CA ARG A 282 22.50 -13.71 -42.49
C ARG A 282 21.21 -13.80 -43.28
N LYS A 283 21.31 -14.11 -44.58
CA LYS A 283 20.16 -14.23 -45.50
C LYS A 283 19.21 -15.36 -45.16
N VAL A 284 19.68 -16.36 -44.40
CA VAL A 284 18.87 -17.49 -43.96
C VAL A 284 18.19 -17.21 -42.63
N ILE A 285 18.78 -16.41 -41.74
CA ILE A 285 18.18 -16.06 -40.44
C ILE A 285 16.89 -15.26 -40.62
N MET A 286 16.94 -14.20 -41.43
CA MET A 286 15.83 -13.29 -41.65
C MET A 286 15.31 -13.36 -43.08
N VAL A 287 13.99 -13.48 -43.23
CA VAL A 287 13.30 -13.46 -44.51
C VAL A 287 12.14 -12.46 -44.49
N PRO A 288 11.73 -11.91 -45.65
CA PRO A 288 10.52 -11.10 -45.73
C PRO A 288 9.32 -11.81 -45.10
N SER A 289 8.61 -11.10 -44.23
CA SER A 289 7.46 -11.63 -43.50
C SER A 289 6.34 -11.98 -44.48
N ARG A 290 5.72 -13.15 -44.25
CA ARG A 290 4.60 -13.63 -45.08
C ARG A 290 3.39 -12.69 -45.04
N ASN A 291 3.23 -11.93 -43.94
CA ASN A 291 2.09 -11.03 -43.75
C ASN A 291 2.40 -9.59 -44.20
N ASN A 292 3.69 -9.24 -44.33
CA ASN A 292 4.13 -7.94 -44.82
C ASN A 292 5.54 -8.06 -45.42
N PRO A 293 5.69 -8.09 -46.76
CA PRO A 293 6.98 -8.25 -47.42
C PRO A 293 8.00 -7.14 -47.09
N ASN A 294 7.54 -5.99 -46.59
CA ASN A 294 8.39 -4.86 -46.19
C ASN A 294 8.97 -5.00 -44.77
N VAL A 295 8.63 -6.08 -44.05
CA VAL A 295 9.14 -6.36 -42.69
C VAL A 295 9.85 -7.70 -42.71
N CYS A 296 11.09 -7.77 -42.21
CA CYS A 296 11.77 -9.06 -42.05
C CYS A 296 11.30 -9.80 -40.79
N SER A 297 11.29 -11.12 -40.83
CA SER A 297 10.94 -11.99 -39.70
C SER A 297 11.82 -13.23 -39.71
N VAL A 298 11.94 -13.89 -38.56
CA VAL A 298 12.72 -15.13 -38.44
C VAL A 298 12.24 -16.16 -39.47
N ASN A 299 13.19 -16.80 -40.15
CA ASN A 299 12.89 -17.80 -41.16
C ASN A 299 12.30 -19.06 -40.51
N PRO A 300 11.04 -19.42 -40.81
CA PRO A 300 10.41 -20.60 -40.20
C PRO A 300 11.10 -21.93 -40.52
N SER A 301 11.98 -21.95 -41.53
CA SER A 301 12.71 -23.14 -41.97
C SER A 301 13.91 -23.48 -41.08
N ILE A 302 14.43 -22.53 -40.30
CA ILE A 302 15.55 -22.78 -39.37
C ILE A 302 15.12 -23.04 -37.93
N VAL A 303 13.86 -22.73 -37.58
CA VAL A 303 13.34 -22.87 -36.22
C VAL A 303 13.48 -24.31 -35.73
N GLY A 304 14.22 -24.50 -34.64
CA GLY A 304 14.51 -25.80 -34.04
C GLY A 304 15.26 -26.79 -34.95
N LYS A 305 15.97 -26.32 -35.99
CA LYS A 305 16.90 -27.15 -36.75
C LYS A 305 18.25 -27.24 -36.07
N THR A 306 18.97 -28.32 -36.31
CA THR A 306 20.35 -28.46 -35.81
C THR A 306 21.27 -27.42 -36.45
N ALA A 307 22.38 -27.10 -35.79
CA ALA A 307 23.38 -26.18 -36.32
C ALA A 307 23.91 -26.66 -37.69
N TYR A 308 24.12 -27.97 -37.84
CA TYR A 308 24.53 -28.59 -39.10
C TYR A 308 23.50 -28.42 -40.23
N GLU A 309 22.21 -28.63 -39.97
CA GLU A 309 21.16 -28.40 -40.97
C GLU A 309 21.11 -26.93 -41.40
N ILE A 310 21.27 -25.99 -40.48
CA ILE A 310 21.26 -24.55 -40.77
C ILE A 310 22.47 -24.16 -41.61
N ALA A 311 23.65 -24.70 -41.29
CA ALA A 311 24.86 -24.55 -42.09
C ALA A 311 24.62 -25.02 -43.53
N LYS A 312 24.06 -26.21 -43.70
CA LYS A 312 23.72 -26.78 -45.01
C LYS A 312 22.70 -25.94 -45.78
N ILE A 313 21.64 -25.45 -45.12
CA ILE A 313 20.65 -24.54 -45.71
C ILE A 313 21.31 -23.24 -46.18
N SER A 314 22.32 -22.78 -45.44
CA SER A 314 23.10 -21.59 -45.77
C SER A 314 24.19 -21.85 -46.82
N GLY A 315 24.40 -23.09 -47.27
CA GLY A 315 25.44 -23.42 -48.23
C GLY A 315 26.85 -23.31 -47.66
N ILE A 316 27.02 -23.63 -46.37
CA ILE A 316 28.30 -23.71 -45.67
C ILE A 316 28.47 -25.11 -45.05
N GLU A 317 29.71 -25.57 -44.90
CA GLU A 317 30.01 -26.85 -44.25
C GLU A 317 30.48 -26.63 -42.81
N CYS A 318 30.00 -27.47 -41.89
CA CYS A 318 30.50 -27.58 -40.53
C CYS A 318 30.44 -29.05 -40.07
N PRO A 319 31.19 -29.47 -39.04
CA PRO A 319 31.08 -30.81 -38.49
C PRO A 319 29.64 -31.14 -38.04
N GLU A 320 29.18 -32.37 -38.25
CA GLU A 320 27.83 -32.80 -37.80
C GLU A 320 27.65 -32.75 -36.28
N THR A 321 28.75 -32.84 -35.54
CA THR A 321 28.77 -32.71 -34.06
C THR A 321 28.65 -31.27 -33.57
N THR A 322 28.57 -30.29 -34.47
CA THR A 322 28.43 -28.87 -34.11
C THR A 322 27.13 -28.67 -33.33
N ARG A 323 27.24 -28.06 -32.15
CA ARG A 323 26.09 -27.82 -31.26
C ARG A 323 25.41 -26.50 -31.55
N ILE A 324 26.18 -25.45 -31.83
CA ILE A 324 25.68 -24.12 -32.22
C ILE A 324 26.56 -23.49 -33.30
N LEU A 325 25.96 -22.60 -34.10
CA LEU A 325 26.70 -21.69 -34.99
C LEU A 325 26.89 -20.34 -34.28
N VAL A 326 28.09 -19.77 -34.36
CA VAL A 326 28.42 -18.46 -33.78
C VAL A 326 28.82 -17.50 -34.89
N GLY A 327 28.07 -16.40 -35.01
CA GLY A 327 28.41 -15.28 -35.88
C GLY A 327 29.08 -14.17 -35.09
N GLU A 328 30.33 -13.84 -35.43
CA GLU A 328 31.04 -12.70 -34.84
C GLU A 328 30.60 -11.42 -35.53
N ILE A 329 29.99 -10.50 -34.78
CA ILE A 329 29.59 -9.18 -35.30
C ILE A 329 30.33 -8.07 -34.54
N PRO A 330 30.88 -7.07 -35.24
CA PRO A 330 31.79 -6.10 -34.63
C PRO A 330 31.08 -5.12 -33.67
N ALA A 331 29.79 -4.87 -33.89
CA ALA A 331 28.93 -4.04 -33.07
C ALA A 331 27.49 -4.49 -33.23
N PHE A 332 26.63 -4.15 -32.27
CA PHE A 332 25.19 -4.35 -32.38
C PHE A 332 24.59 -3.32 -33.34
N ASP A 333 23.79 -3.80 -34.28
CA ASP A 333 22.94 -3.00 -35.18
C ASP A 333 21.66 -3.80 -35.38
N TYR A 334 20.49 -3.19 -35.16
CA TYR A 334 19.22 -3.88 -35.35
C TYR A 334 18.95 -4.28 -36.81
N ALA A 335 19.67 -3.69 -37.79
CA ALA A 335 19.61 -4.15 -39.17
C ALA A 335 20.38 -5.47 -39.41
N GLU A 336 21.23 -5.90 -38.48
CA GLU A 336 22.01 -7.13 -38.58
C GLU A 336 21.13 -8.35 -38.27
N GLY A 337 21.08 -9.33 -39.18
CA GLY A 337 20.23 -10.51 -39.03
C GLY A 337 20.54 -11.32 -37.77
N PHE A 338 21.80 -11.32 -37.32
CA PHE A 338 22.22 -11.97 -36.08
C PHE A 338 21.71 -11.29 -34.80
N ALA A 339 21.29 -10.02 -34.87
CA ALA A 339 20.90 -9.19 -33.71
C ALA A 339 19.57 -9.58 -33.07
N HIS A 340 18.73 -10.34 -33.77
CA HIS A 340 17.35 -10.61 -33.36
C HIS A 340 17.16 -12.00 -32.72
N GLU A 341 15.92 -12.31 -32.32
CA GLU A 341 15.50 -13.65 -31.92
C GLU A 341 15.56 -14.63 -33.11
N LYS A 342 16.24 -15.77 -32.92
CA LYS A 342 16.54 -16.75 -33.98
C LYS A 342 15.85 -18.11 -33.80
N LEU A 343 15.34 -18.41 -32.60
CA LEU A 343 14.68 -19.69 -32.23
C LEU A 343 15.34 -20.96 -32.79
N SER A 344 16.66 -20.94 -32.85
CA SER A 344 17.54 -21.94 -33.48
C SER A 344 18.90 -21.88 -32.79
N PRO A 345 19.79 -22.88 -32.93
CA PRO A 345 21.11 -22.92 -32.30
C PRO A 345 22.11 -22.01 -33.02
N VAL A 346 21.75 -20.73 -33.17
CA VAL A 346 22.57 -19.66 -33.75
C VAL A 346 22.71 -18.56 -32.70
N LEU A 347 23.94 -18.10 -32.45
CA LEU A 347 24.29 -17.10 -31.45
C LEU A 347 25.14 -16.00 -32.11
N SER A 348 24.95 -14.74 -31.72
CA SER A 348 25.88 -13.66 -32.07
C SER A 348 26.92 -13.47 -30.97
N LEU A 349 28.15 -13.14 -31.34
CA LEU A 349 29.24 -12.81 -30.41
C LEU A 349 29.75 -11.39 -30.69
N ILE A 350 29.62 -10.50 -29.70
CA ILE A 350 29.84 -9.06 -29.82
C ILE A 350 30.92 -8.62 -28.81
N PRO A 351 32.02 -7.99 -29.23
CA PRO A 351 33.00 -7.45 -28.30
C PRO A 351 32.49 -6.14 -27.67
N ALA A 352 32.81 -5.92 -26.39
CA ALA A 352 32.54 -4.66 -25.69
C ALA A 352 33.79 -4.14 -24.98
N GLU A 353 34.06 -2.83 -25.07
CA GLU A 353 35.29 -2.24 -24.52
C GLU A 353 35.36 -2.30 -22.98
N SER A 354 34.22 -2.27 -22.29
CA SER A 354 34.12 -2.40 -20.83
C SER A 354 32.82 -3.10 -20.42
N PHE A 355 32.68 -3.39 -19.12
CA PHE A 355 31.45 -3.92 -18.56
C PHE A 355 30.27 -2.98 -18.81
N GLU A 356 30.43 -1.68 -18.55
CA GLU A 356 29.38 -0.67 -18.74
C GLU A 356 28.95 -0.61 -20.20
N LYS A 357 29.90 -0.66 -21.14
CA LYS A 357 29.56 -0.70 -22.57
C LYS A 357 28.85 -1.99 -22.97
N ALA A 358 29.20 -3.12 -22.33
CA ALA A 358 28.49 -4.37 -22.56
C ALA A 358 27.04 -4.30 -22.09
N VAL A 359 26.78 -3.63 -20.95
CA VAL A 359 25.42 -3.37 -20.45
C VAL A 359 24.65 -2.45 -21.41
N GLU A 360 25.26 -1.37 -21.90
CA GLU A 360 24.61 -0.48 -22.88
C GLU A 360 24.18 -1.24 -24.16
N ILE A 361 25.04 -2.13 -24.68
CA ILE A 361 24.67 -2.96 -25.84
C ILE A 361 23.53 -3.93 -25.47
N ALA A 362 23.54 -4.48 -24.26
CA ALA A 362 22.46 -5.35 -23.80
C ALA A 362 21.12 -4.58 -23.65
N GLU A 363 21.14 -3.32 -23.24
CA GLU A 363 19.97 -2.42 -23.26
C GLU A 363 19.43 -2.27 -24.69
N ASP A 364 20.30 -1.97 -25.66
CA ASP A 364 19.93 -1.83 -27.08
C ASP A 364 19.29 -3.13 -27.63
N VAL A 365 19.86 -4.29 -27.29
CA VAL A 365 19.31 -5.61 -27.69
C VAL A 365 17.90 -5.82 -27.16
N VAL A 366 17.65 -5.43 -25.90
CA VAL A 366 16.35 -5.60 -25.23
C VAL A 366 15.31 -4.67 -25.82
N GLU A 367 15.65 -3.39 -26.03
CA GLU A 367 14.75 -2.38 -26.60
C GLU A 367 14.19 -2.83 -27.96
N HIS A 368 15.02 -3.49 -28.76
CA HIS A 368 14.68 -3.84 -30.14
C HIS A 368 14.07 -5.25 -30.32
N GLY A 369 13.83 -6.03 -29.26
CA GLY A 369 13.19 -7.34 -29.44
C GLY A 369 13.10 -8.27 -28.23
N GLY A 370 13.52 -7.84 -27.05
CA GLY A 370 13.53 -8.66 -25.83
C GLY A 370 12.88 -8.00 -24.62
N HIS A 371 12.22 -6.85 -24.82
CA HIS A 371 11.71 -6.00 -23.75
C HIS A 371 10.82 -6.78 -22.78
N GLY A 372 11.21 -6.80 -21.51
CA GLY A 372 10.52 -7.49 -20.43
C GLY A 372 10.76 -9.00 -20.33
N HIS A 373 11.47 -9.65 -21.26
CA HIS A 373 11.57 -11.10 -21.27
C HIS A 373 12.67 -11.67 -20.36
N THR A 374 13.93 -11.71 -20.80
CA THR A 374 15.06 -12.35 -20.10
C THR A 374 16.39 -11.71 -20.51
N ALA A 375 17.30 -11.55 -19.56
CA ALA A 375 18.69 -11.17 -19.79
C ALA A 375 19.62 -11.88 -18.81
N ASP A 376 20.86 -12.09 -19.22
CA ASP A 376 21.83 -12.91 -18.50
C ASP A 376 23.12 -12.13 -18.23
N LEU A 377 23.71 -12.34 -17.05
CA LEU A 377 25.01 -11.82 -16.67
C LEU A 377 25.86 -12.94 -16.07
N TYR A 378 27.02 -13.18 -16.69
CA TYR A 378 28.07 -14.00 -16.10
C TYR A 378 29.11 -13.08 -15.46
N VAL A 379 29.33 -13.24 -14.15
CA VAL A 379 30.15 -12.35 -13.32
C VAL A 379 30.55 -13.06 -12.02
N ASN A 380 31.66 -12.69 -11.39
CA ASN A 380 31.94 -13.14 -10.03
C ASN A 380 30.84 -12.62 -9.07
N PRO A 381 30.14 -13.47 -8.30
CA PRO A 381 29.05 -13.04 -7.41
C PRO A 381 29.44 -11.99 -6.36
N ASN A 382 30.72 -11.85 -6.03
CA ASN A 382 31.20 -10.80 -5.12
C ASN A 382 31.18 -9.39 -5.74
N GLN A 383 30.95 -9.27 -7.05
CA GLN A 383 30.83 -7.98 -7.75
C GLN A 383 29.41 -7.41 -7.64
N THR A 384 28.91 -7.25 -6.41
CA THR A 384 27.51 -6.86 -6.16
C THR A 384 27.14 -5.56 -6.88
N LYS A 385 28.04 -4.57 -6.93
CA LYS A 385 27.81 -3.30 -7.63
C LYS A 385 27.58 -3.47 -9.14
N LYS A 386 28.24 -4.44 -9.79
CA LYS A 386 28.03 -4.73 -11.21
C LYS A 386 26.69 -5.42 -11.44
N ILE A 387 26.31 -6.33 -10.54
CA ILE A 387 25.00 -6.99 -10.54
C ILE A 387 23.89 -5.94 -10.36
N ASP A 388 24.02 -5.06 -9.37
CA ASP A 388 23.08 -3.97 -9.11
C ASP A 388 22.96 -3.05 -10.33
N TYR A 389 24.09 -2.65 -10.94
CA TYR A 389 24.11 -1.81 -12.14
C TYR A 389 23.40 -2.47 -13.32
N PHE A 390 23.66 -3.76 -13.59
CA PHE A 390 22.98 -4.50 -14.64
C PHE A 390 21.46 -4.60 -14.35
N ALA A 391 21.09 -4.86 -13.10
CA ALA A 391 19.70 -5.00 -12.68
C ALA A 391 18.91 -3.70 -12.77
N GLU A 392 19.53 -2.56 -12.50
CA GLU A 392 18.89 -1.24 -12.62
C GLU A 392 18.71 -0.78 -14.07
N LYS A 393 19.56 -1.26 -14.99
CA LYS A 393 19.60 -0.82 -16.39
C LYS A 393 18.73 -1.65 -17.33
N ILE A 394 18.77 -2.96 -17.17
CA ILE A 394 18.19 -3.87 -18.16
C ILE A 394 16.68 -4.05 -17.92
N GLU A 395 15.86 -3.59 -18.86
CA GLU A 395 14.40 -3.69 -18.80
C GLU A 395 13.89 -5.10 -19.15
N THR A 396 14.22 -6.09 -18.32
CA THR A 396 13.70 -7.47 -18.42
C THR A 396 13.13 -7.95 -17.09
N CYS A 397 12.10 -8.79 -17.12
CA CYS A 397 11.47 -9.30 -15.90
C CYS A 397 12.24 -10.47 -15.27
N ARG A 398 13.22 -11.03 -15.97
CA ARG A 398 14.07 -12.14 -15.51
C ARG A 398 15.51 -11.81 -15.79
N ILE A 399 16.27 -11.53 -14.73
CA ILE A 399 17.71 -11.32 -14.79
C ILE A 399 18.39 -12.54 -14.18
N LEU A 400 19.18 -13.22 -14.99
CA LEU A 400 19.80 -14.49 -14.65
C LEU A 400 21.29 -14.29 -14.43
N ILE A 401 21.78 -14.69 -13.25
CA ILE A 401 23.19 -14.56 -12.88
C ILE A 401 23.84 -15.94 -12.88
N ASN A 402 24.87 -16.13 -13.71
CA ASN A 402 25.67 -17.36 -13.80
C ASN A 402 24.87 -18.66 -13.99
N MET A 403 23.87 -18.66 -14.87
CA MET A 403 23.05 -19.86 -15.15
C MET A 403 22.57 -19.89 -16.61
N PRO A 404 22.30 -21.08 -17.18
CA PRO A 404 21.82 -21.21 -18.56
C PRO A 404 20.44 -20.56 -18.74
N SER A 405 20.29 -19.74 -19.78
CA SER A 405 19.13 -18.83 -19.88
C SER A 405 17.79 -19.53 -20.12
N ALA A 406 17.76 -20.56 -20.98
CA ALA A 406 16.54 -21.31 -21.30
C ALA A 406 15.95 -21.99 -20.05
N GLN A 407 16.78 -22.67 -19.27
CA GLN A 407 16.38 -23.37 -18.05
C GLN A 407 16.19 -22.42 -16.87
N GLY A 408 17.02 -21.38 -16.76
CA GLY A 408 16.89 -20.35 -15.73
C GLY A 408 15.61 -19.53 -15.89
N GLY A 409 15.26 -19.14 -17.11
CA GLY A 409 14.08 -18.32 -17.40
C GLY A 409 12.76 -19.05 -17.18
N ILE A 410 12.68 -20.35 -17.48
CA ILE A 410 11.48 -21.16 -17.16
C ILE A 410 11.34 -21.40 -15.65
N GLY A 411 12.43 -21.36 -14.88
CA GLY A 411 12.42 -21.40 -13.42
C GLY A 411 12.32 -22.80 -12.81
N GLY A 412 12.58 -22.90 -11.50
CA GLY A 412 12.49 -24.13 -10.69
C GLY A 412 13.62 -25.15 -10.84
N ILE A 413 14.54 -24.99 -11.81
CA ILE A 413 15.66 -25.93 -12.03
C ILE A 413 16.93 -25.49 -11.30
N TYR A 414 17.36 -24.26 -11.52
CA TYR A 414 18.61 -23.71 -10.99
C TYR A 414 18.41 -22.79 -9.78
N THR A 415 17.17 -22.37 -9.54
CA THR A 415 16.81 -21.45 -8.45
C THR A 415 15.34 -21.59 -8.09
N ASP A 416 15.03 -21.42 -6.80
CA ASP A 416 13.66 -21.31 -6.29
C ASP A 416 13.13 -19.87 -6.36
N ALA A 417 13.94 -18.90 -6.81
CA ALA A 417 13.55 -17.50 -6.90
C ALA A 417 12.55 -17.23 -8.05
N ILE A 418 12.52 -18.09 -9.07
CA ILE A 418 11.64 -17.99 -10.22
C ILE A 418 10.82 -19.28 -10.30
N PRO A 419 9.47 -19.22 -10.16
CA PRO A 419 8.64 -20.41 -10.15
C PRO A 419 8.58 -21.06 -11.55
N ALA A 420 8.39 -22.37 -11.58
CA ALA A 420 8.34 -23.14 -12.82
C ALA A 420 7.18 -22.71 -13.74
N SER A 421 7.48 -22.40 -15.01
CA SER A 421 6.47 -22.01 -16.00
C SER A 421 6.92 -22.14 -17.45
N LEU A 422 5.96 -22.34 -18.36
CA LEU A 422 6.15 -22.28 -19.82
C LEU A 422 5.34 -21.13 -20.47
N THR A 423 4.81 -20.23 -19.65
CA THR A 423 4.22 -18.95 -20.09
C THR A 423 4.93 -17.85 -19.33
N LEU A 424 5.82 -17.16 -20.04
CA LEU A 424 6.75 -16.20 -19.48
C LEU A 424 6.23 -14.78 -19.75
N GLY A 425 5.57 -14.17 -18.77
CA GLY A 425 5.07 -12.79 -18.91
C GLY A 425 6.22 -11.79 -19.04
N CYS A 426 6.02 -10.74 -19.84
CA CYS A 426 7.01 -9.70 -20.13
C CYS A 426 6.66 -8.33 -19.53
N GLY A 427 5.70 -8.27 -18.60
CA GLY A 427 5.30 -7.02 -17.93
C GLY A 427 4.76 -5.96 -18.89
N SER A 428 4.60 -4.74 -18.38
CA SER A 428 4.10 -3.60 -19.17
C SER A 428 5.01 -3.26 -20.35
N TRP A 429 6.31 -3.50 -20.18
CA TRP A 429 7.35 -3.34 -21.20
C TRP A 429 7.09 -4.19 -22.46
N GLY A 430 6.74 -5.46 -22.28
CA GLY A 430 6.33 -6.35 -23.39
C GLY A 430 4.85 -6.26 -23.76
N GLY A 431 4.12 -5.25 -23.28
CA GLY A 431 2.67 -5.12 -23.51
C GLY A 431 1.85 -6.24 -22.85
N ASN A 432 2.29 -6.77 -21.72
CA ASN A 432 1.63 -7.84 -20.98
C ASN A 432 1.09 -7.37 -19.62
N SER A 433 0.06 -8.07 -19.15
CA SER A 433 -0.61 -7.82 -17.87
C SER A 433 0.14 -8.36 -16.65
N THR A 434 1.18 -9.18 -16.87
CA THR A 434 2.02 -9.74 -15.81
C THR A 434 3.47 -9.84 -16.26
N TRP A 435 4.38 -9.65 -15.31
CA TRP A 435 5.83 -9.87 -15.44
C TRP A 435 6.25 -11.28 -15.01
N GLN A 436 5.35 -12.01 -14.36
CA GLN A 436 5.68 -13.25 -13.67
C GLN A 436 5.86 -14.43 -14.64
N ASN A 437 6.57 -15.45 -14.17
CA ASN A 437 6.31 -16.81 -14.61
C ASN A 437 4.89 -17.17 -14.20
N VAL A 438 4.02 -17.41 -15.18
CA VAL A 438 2.59 -17.59 -14.91
C VAL A 438 2.39 -18.86 -14.08
N GLY A 439 1.64 -18.72 -12.98
CA GLY A 439 1.33 -19.78 -12.02
C GLY A 439 -0.12 -19.73 -11.54
N VAL A 440 -0.42 -20.45 -10.46
CA VAL A 440 -1.81 -20.60 -9.95
C VAL A 440 -2.45 -19.29 -9.47
N SER A 441 -1.65 -18.36 -8.96
CA SER A 441 -2.14 -17.04 -8.50
C SER A 441 -2.73 -16.21 -9.63
N ASN A 442 -2.21 -16.35 -10.85
CA ASN A 442 -2.70 -15.62 -12.02
C ASN A 442 -4.04 -16.16 -12.54
N LEU A 443 -4.46 -17.34 -12.08
CA LEU A 443 -5.70 -18.02 -12.53
C LEU A 443 -6.78 -18.05 -11.43
N LEU A 444 -6.68 -17.17 -10.44
CA LEU A 444 -7.62 -17.06 -9.33
C LEU A 444 -8.03 -15.61 -9.08
N ASN A 445 -9.30 -15.41 -8.75
CA ASN A 445 -9.78 -14.22 -8.06
C ASN A 445 -9.66 -14.44 -6.54
N ILE A 446 -9.21 -13.43 -5.81
CA ILE A 446 -9.12 -13.47 -4.34
C ILE A 446 -10.16 -12.54 -3.73
N LYS A 447 -11.23 -13.12 -3.17
CA LYS A 447 -12.24 -12.35 -2.42
C LYS A 447 -11.73 -12.08 -1.02
N THR A 448 -11.65 -10.79 -0.64
CA THR A 448 -11.34 -10.39 0.74
C THR A 448 -12.65 -10.11 1.49
N VAL A 449 -12.91 -10.88 2.53
CA VAL A 449 -14.02 -10.64 3.46
C VAL A 449 -13.43 -9.94 4.68
N ALA A 450 -13.65 -8.63 4.78
CA ALA A 450 -13.15 -7.81 5.88
C ALA A 450 -14.20 -7.68 7.00
N ILE A 451 -13.75 -7.82 8.24
CA ILE A 451 -14.56 -7.70 9.46
C ILE A 451 -14.20 -6.38 10.13
N ARG A 452 -15.20 -5.63 10.60
CA ARG A 452 -14.98 -4.38 11.34
C ARG A 452 -14.18 -4.69 12.62
N THR A 453 -13.10 -3.95 12.82
CA THR A 453 -12.31 -3.96 14.06
C THR A 453 -12.39 -2.61 14.77
N ASP A 454 -12.50 -2.65 16.09
CA ASP A 454 -12.45 -1.46 16.94
C ASP A 454 -11.00 -1.00 17.13
N SER A 455 -10.78 0.30 17.24
CA SER A 455 -9.48 0.87 17.60
C SER A 455 -9.32 0.82 19.12
N PRO A 456 -8.17 0.38 19.65
CA PRO A 456 -7.91 0.51 21.08
C PRO A 456 -7.94 1.98 21.48
N ALA A 457 -8.76 2.30 22.49
CA ALA A 457 -8.79 3.64 23.08
C ALA A 457 -7.72 3.76 24.17
N ILE A 458 -6.97 4.86 24.17
CA ILE A 458 -5.98 5.17 25.20
C ILE A 458 -6.44 6.45 25.91
N LEU A 459 -6.55 6.40 27.23
CA LEU A 459 -6.74 7.60 28.05
C LEU A 459 -5.37 8.16 28.42
N VAL A 460 -5.02 9.33 27.87
CA VAL A 460 -3.79 10.05 28.18
C VAL A 460 -4.11 11.21 29.13
N THR A 461 -3.50 11.20 30.32
CA THR A 461 -3.65 12.27 31.33
C THR A 461 -2.29 12.65 31.91
N PRO A 462 -2.10 13.91 32.33
CA PRO A 462 -0.90 14.31 33.04
C PRO A 462 -0.87 13.72 34.46
N LYS A 463 0.32 13.65 35.07
CA LYS A 463 0.41 13.41 36.53
C LYS A 463 0.00 14.68 37.27
N VAL A 464 -1.11 14.63 37.99
CA VAL A 464 -1.62 15.80 38.73
C VAL A 464 -1.19 15.75 40.20
N GLN A 465 -0.71 16.88 40.72
CA GLN A 465 -0.46 17.10 42.14
C GLN A 465 -1.32 18.27 42.61
N VAL A 466 -2.19 18.04 43.59
CA VAL A 466 -3.14 19.04 44.11
C VAL A 466 -2.99 19.19 45.61
N GLY A 467 -2.96 20.42 46.11
CA GLY A 467 -3.03 20.69 47.54
C GLY A 467 -2.16 21.86 47.99
N ASP A 468 -2.16 22.10 49.29
CA ASP A 468 -1.32 23.13 49.90
C ASP A 468 0.15 22.68 49.84
N ASN A 469 1.00 23.47 49.18
CA ASN A 469 2.40 23.16 48.91
C ASN A 469 2.63 22.02 47.88
N ALA A 470 1.71 21.80 46.93
CA ALA A 470 1.92 20.88 45.82
C ALA A 470 3.25 21.13 45.08
N LEU A 471 3.71 22.39 45.01
CA LEU A 471 5.01 22.76 44.42
C LEU A 471 6.18 22.01 45.08
N LYS A 472 6.15 21.83 46.41
CA LYS A 472 7.21 21.09 47.13
C LYS A 472 7.31 19.65 46.62
N THR A 473 6.17 19.01 46.38
CA THR A 473 6.12 17.63 45.89
C THR A 473 6.58 17.55 44.43
N CYS A 474 6.14 18.47 43.58
CA CYS A 474 6.56 18.53 42.18
C CYS A 474 8.07 18.78 42.01
N VAL A 475 8.65 19.69 42.80
CA VAL A 475 10.11 19.91 42.83
C VAL A 475 10.83 18.63 43.25
N ARG A 476 10.33 17.92 44.27
CA ARG A 476 10.91 16.63 44.70
C ARG A 476 10.83 15.57 43.60
N LEU A 477 9.75 15.52 42.81
CA LEU A 477 9.64 14.63 41.66
C LEU A 477 10.69 14.95 40.60
N ALA A 478 10.95 16.24 40.34
CA ALA A 478 12.01 16.66 39.42
C ALA A 478 13.41 16.23 39.93
N THR A 479 13.68 16.36 41.24
CA THR A 479 14.97 15.97 41.86
C THR A 479 15.29 14.48 41.74
N LYS A 480 14.27 13.61 41.68
CA LYS A 480 14.48 12.16 41.49
C LYS A 480 15.07 11.81 40.12
N ASN A 481 14.95 12.69 39.13
CA ASN A 481 15.58 12.50 37.84
C ASN A 481 16.96 13.17 37.82
N HIS A 482 18.00 12.40 38.16
CA HIS A 482 19.39 12.88 38.26
C HIS A 482 19.97 13.47 36.95
N LYS A 483 19.30 13.26 35.81
CA LYS A 483 19.68 13.86 34.51
C LYS A 483 19.25 15.32 34.39
N ILE A 484 18.34 15.81 35.24
CA ILE A 484 17.86 17.19 35.22
C ILE A 484 18.70 18.03 36.18
N LYS A 485 19.56 18.90 35.66
CA LYS A 485 20.36 19.85 36.45
C LYS A 485 19.96 21.32 36.22
N LYS A 486 19.25 21.58 35.12
CA LYS A 486 18.79 22.90 34.72
C LYS A 486 17.32 22.82 34.31
N ILE A 487 16.59 23.90 34.56
CA ILE A 487 15.18 24.04 34.20
C ILE A 487 15.00 25.28 33.34
N ALA A 488 14.06 25.23 32.41
CA ALA A 488 13.60 26.41 31.67
C ALA A 488 12.29 26.90 32.27
N VAL A 489 12.29 28.08 32.89
CA VAL A 489 11.09 28.65 33.50
C VAL A 489 10.43 29.60 32.51
N VAL A 490 9.22 29.24 32.09
CA VAL A 490 8.42 29.97 31.10
C VAL A 490 7.37 30.79 31.83
N PHE A 491 7.35 32.11 31.61
CA PHE A 491 6.45 33.04 32.29
C PHE A 491 6.23 34.32 31.45
N ASN A 492 5.26 35.15 31.85
CA ASN A 492 5.04 36.48 31.29
C ASN A 492 5.02 37.53 32.42
N GLU A 493 4.74 38.80 32.10
CA GLU A 493 4.75 39.85 33.11
C GLU A 493 3.71 39.60 34.23
N ALA A 494 2.54 39.08 33.89
CA ALA A 494 1.46 38.78 34.86
C ALA A 494 1.82 37.66 35.86
N SER A 495 2.66 36.69 35.46
CA SER A 495 3.05 35.56 36.33
C SER A 495 4.48 35.65 36.87
N LYS A 496 5.14 36.80 36.70
CA LYS A 496 6.55 37.01 37.07
C LYS A 496 6.84 36.83 38.55
N VAL A 497 5.92 37.25 39.41
CA VAL A 497 6.05 37.09 40.87
C VAL A 497 6.02 35.61 41.26
N GLU A 498 5.07 34.86 40.71
CA GLU A 498 4.89 33.42 40.92
C GLU A 498 6.09 32.66 40.34
N ALA A 499 6.55 33.03 39.14
CA ALA A 499 7.72 32.45 38.51
C ALA A 499 8.98 32.63 39.37
N ASN A 500 9.17 33.79 40.00
CA ASN A 500 10.27 34.01 40.94
C ASN A 500 10.16 33.14 42.20
N LYS A 501 8.96 32.95 42.77
CA LYS A 501 8.73 32.02 43.88
C LYS A 501 9.10 30.58 43.49
N VAL A 502 8.69 30.15 42.29
CA VAL A 502 9.01 28.83 41.72
C VAL A 502 10.52 28.68 41.52
N LYS A 503 11.18 29.65 40.87
CA LYS A 503 12.64 29.67 40.67
C LYS A 503 13.40 29.52 41.98
N ASN A 504 13.03 30.31 43.00
CA ASN A 504 13.65 30.22 44.33
C ASN A 504 13.48 28.84 44.96
N ARG A 505 12.34 28.17 44.73
CA ARG A 505 12.11 26.82 45.25
C ARG A 505 12.98 25.77 44.56
N PHE A 506 13.11 25.84 43.25
CA PHE A 506 13.97 24.97 42.45
C PHE A 506 15.46 25.24 42.74
N ALA A 507 15.87 26.49 42.92
CA ALA A 507 17.24 26.84 43.31
C ALA A 507 17.64 26.23 44.66
N LYS A 508 16.74 26.27 45.66
CA LYS A 508 16.93 25.57 46.95
C LYS A 508 17.07 24.05 46.82
N ALA A 509 16.62 23.46 45.71
CA ALA A 509 16.77 22.05 45.40
C ALA A 509 17.94 21.74 44.46
N GLY A 510 18.80 22.73 44.17
CA GLY A 510 20.03 22.55 43.38
C GLY A 510 19.90 22.79 41.86
N PHE A 511 18.76 23.26 41.38
CA PHE A 511 18.55 23.52 39.95
C PHE A 511 18.95 24.94 39.55
N LYS A 512 19.54 25.10 38.36
CA LYS A 512 19.73 26.42 37.73
C LYS A 512 18.58 26.72 36.76
N ALA A 513 18.06 27.94 36.79
CA ALA A 513 16.95 28.36 35.94
C ALA A 513 17.44 29.11 34.69
N ILE A 514 16.80 28.82 33.56
CA ILE A 514 16.89 29.55 32.29
C ILE A 514 15.55 30.28 32.14
N ASP A 515 15.57 31.60 31.98
CA ASP A 515 14.34 32.38 31.83
C ASP A 515 13.87 32.37 30.37
N CYS A 516 12.63 31.95 30.14
CA CYS A 516 11.93 32.00 28.86
C CYS A 516 10.73 32.94 28.99
N PHE A 517 10.96 34.23 28.73
CA PHE A 517 9.93 35.26 28.88
C PHE A 517 9.03 35.35 27.63
N LEU A 518 7.72 35.28 27.83
CA LEU A 518 6.71 35.58 26.82
C LEU A 518 6.34 37.07 26.89
N GLY A 519 6.55 37.78 25.78
CA GLY A 519 6.08 39.14 25.58
C GLY A 519 4.58 39.22 25.26
N GLU A 520 4.15 40.24 24.51
CA GLU A 520 2.74 40.41 24.16
C GLU A 520 2.24 39.37 23.15
N GLU A 521 3.08 39.03 22.16
CA GLU A 521 2.73 38.12 21.06
C GLU A 521 3.29 36.71 21.26
N LEU A 522 2.45 35.71 20.99
CA LEU A 522 2.79 34.29 21.01
C LEU A 522 3.20 33.81 19.60
N SER A 523 4.32 34.32 19.09
CA SER A 523 4.78 34.06 17.72
C SER A 523 5.79 32.92 17.60
N ARG A 524 5.91 32.32 16.40
CA ARG A 524 6.92 31.29 16.09
C ARG A 524 8.34 31.75 16.42
N ALA A 525 8.66 33.01 16.13
CA ALA A 525 9.97 33.60 16.41
C ALA A 525 10.29 33.62 17.92
N ALA A 526 9.32 33.98 18.76
CA ALA A 526 9.49 33.95 20.21
C ALA A 526 9.73 32.52 20.72
N VAL A 527 8.99 31.54 20.17
CA VAL A 527 9.14 30.11 20.54
C VAL A 527 10.52 29.61 20.15
N ALA A 528 10.94 29.84 18.90
CA ALA A 528 12.22 29.40 18.38
C ALA A 528 13.41 29.97 19.17
N LYS A 529 13.33 31.25 19.57
CA LYS A 529 14.34 31.90 20.42
C LYS A 529 14.50 31.16 21.75
N CYS A 530 13.39 30.86 22.43
CA CYS A 530 13.43 30.16 23.72
C CYS A 530 13.86 28.70 23.54
N ALA A 531 13.33 27.97 22.56
CA ALA A 531 13.72 26.58 22.28
C ALA A 531 15.22 26.44 22.01
N LYS A 532 15.81 27.37 21.23
CA LYS A 532 17.26 27.41 21.01
C LYS A 532 18.04 27.61 22.30
N ALA A 533 17.57 28.48 23.20
CA ALA A 533 18.20 28.70 24.49
C ALA A 533 18.09 27.46 25.41
N VAL A 534 16.93 26.79 25.42
CA VAL A 534 16.70 25.55 26.18
C VAL A 534 17.64 24.44 25.71
N ASN A 535 17.74 24.22 24.39
CA ASN A 535 18.62 23.22 23.79
C ASN A 535 20.10 23.52 24.07
N ALA A 536 20.55 24.76 23.83
CA ALA A 536 21.95 25.14 24.01
C ALA A 536 22.42 25.04 25.47
N GLN A 537 21.53 25.28 26.42
CA GLN A 537 21.88 25.29 27.84
C GLN A 537 21.61 23.96 28.54
N GLY A 538 20.96 22.98 27.90
CA GLY A 538 20.66 21.65 28.44
C GLY A 538 19.50 21.64 29.45
N GLY A 539 18.45 22.42 29.20
CA GLY A 539 17.27 22.51 30.05
C GLY A 539 16.24 21.40 29.78
N ASN A 540 16.46 20.18 30.27
CA ASN A 540 15.59 19.03 29.94
C ASN A 540 14.21 19.02 30.66
N LEU A 541 13.95 20.01 31.52
CA LEU A 541 12.65 20.25 32.17
C LEU A 541 12.20 21.68 31.91
N ILE A 542 11.08 21.80 31.21
CA ILE A 542 10.38 23.07 30.97
C ILE A 542 9.31 23.22 32.05
N VAL A 543 9.32 24.35 32.75
CA VAL A 543 8.40 24.68 33.84
C VAL A 543 7.59 25.91 33.44
N ALA A 544 6.34 25.70 33.04
CA ALA A 544 5.41 26.78 32.70
C ALA A 544 4.75 27.32 33.97
N VAL A 545 4.87 28.62 34.23
CA VAL A 545 4.23 29.29 35.37
C VAL A 545 3.33 30.41 34.85
N GLY A 546 2.03 30.18 34.80
CA GLY A 546 1.08 31.17 34.27
C GLY A 546 -0.24 30.57 33.77
N GLY A 547 -1.02 31.39 33.06
CA GLY A 547 -2.26 30.96 32.39
C GLY A 547 -2.03 30.34 31.00
N ASN A 548 -3.11 30.16 30.25
CA ASN A 548 -3.13 29.44 28.96
C ASN A 548 -2.09 29.93 27.93
N LYS A 549 -1.87 31.25 27.79
CA LYS A 549 -0.85 31.78 26.85
C LYS A 549 0.57 31.28 27.18
N VAL A 550 0.94 31.28 28.47
CA VAL A 550 2.24 30.79 28.94
C VAL A 550 2.36 29.27 28.76
N ILE A 551 1.27 28.53 29.00
CA ILE A 551 1.23 27.07 28.84
C ILE A 551 1.39 26.67 27.38
N SER A 552 0.67 27.32 26.46
CA SER A 552 0.85 27.13 25.01
C SER A 552 2.28 27.42 24.58
N PHE A 553 2.85 28.52 25.05
CA PHE A 553 4.24 28.87 24.76
C PHE A 553 5.22 27.77 25.17
N ALA A 554 5.07 27.24 26.38
CA ALA A 554 5.90 26.16 26.88
C ALA A 554 5.75 24.85 26.08
N LYS A 555 4.52 24.51 25.65
CA LYS A 555 4.27 23.34 24.80
C LYS A 555 4.95 23.48 23.44
N LEU A 556 4.87 24.65 22.82
CA LEU A 556 5.52 24.92 21.54
C LEU A 556 7.04 24.95 21.65
N ILE A 557 7.58 25.49 22.77
CA ILE A 557 9.01 25.42 23.07
C ILE A 557 9.44 23.95 23.15
N ARG A 558 8.64 23.09 23.81
CA ARG A 558 8.92 21.65 23.88
C ARG A 558 8.95 21.01 22.49
N VAL A 559 8.01 21.33 21.60
CA VAL A 559 7.99 20.81 20.23
C VAL A 559 9.29 21.16 19.49
N LEU A 560 9.68 22.44 19.47
CA LEU A 560 10.92 22.86 18.78
C LEU A 560 12.20 22.42 19.50
N ALA A 561 12.15 22.22 20.81
CA ALA A 561 13.27 21.68 21.55
C ALA A 561 13.55 20.22 21.12
N ASN A 562 12.51 19.41 20.93
CA ASN A 562 12.61 18.04 20.43
C ASN A 562 12.97 17.98 18.93
N ASN A 563 12.38 18.83 18.11
CA ASN A 563 12.68 18.92 16.67
C ASN A 563 12.76 20.39 16.22
N PRO A 564 13.98 20.96 16.09
CA PRO A 564 14.15 22.34 15.66
C PRO A 564 13.65 22.65 14.24
N LYS A 565 13.42 21.63 13.41
CA LYS A 565 12.92 21.75 12.04
C LYS A 565 11.40 21.53 11.95
N ALA A 566 10.70 21.35 13.06
CA ALA A 566 9.26 21.12 13.03
C ALA A 566 8.52 22.36 12.49
N ASP A 567 7.67 22.14 11.49
CA ASP A 567 6.83 23.18 10.91
C ASP A 567 5.48 23.21 11.63
N PHE A 568 5.14 24.35 12.23
CA PHE A 568 3.87 24.51 12.95
C PHE A 568 2.66 24.65 12.03
N GLU A 569 2.86 25.06 10.79
CA GLU A 569 1.80 25.08 9.77
C GLU A 569 1.37 23.65 9.48
N ASP A 570 2.33 22.78 9.16
CA ASP A 570 2.08 21.35 8.92
C ASP A 570 1.52 20.64 10.15
N LEU A 571 2.08 20.91 11.34
CA LEU A 571 1.59 20.31 12.59
C LEU A 571 0.19 20.80 13.01
N SER A 572 -0.26 21.95 12.48
CA SER A 572 -1.60 22.49 12.73
C SER A 572 -2.68 21.84 11.85
N MET A 573 -2.30 21.04 10.86
CA MET A 573 -3.25 20.35 9.99
C MET A 573 -4.20 19.44 10.77
N SER A 574 -5.48 19.51 10.43
CA SER A 574 -6.51 18.63 10.98
C SER A 574 -6.36 17.21 10.43
N ALA A 575 -6.43 16.21 11.30
CA ALA A 575 -6.44 14.80 10.92
C ALA A 575 -7.78 14.15 11.30
N ILE A 576 -8.29 13.27 10.42
CA ILE A 576 -9.50 12.47 10.70
C ILE A 576 -9.19 11.42 11.79
N ALA A 577 -8.01 10.80 11.72
CA ALA A 577 -7.48 9.92 12.75
C ALA A 577 -6.06 10.36 13.11
N SER A 578 -5.79 10.56 14.41
CA SER A 578 -4.47 11.00 14.90
C SER A 578 -3.34 10.03 14.54
N SER A 579 -3.62 8.73 14.47
CA SER A 579 -2.67 7.67 14.07
C SER A 579 -2.35 7.64 12.57
N LYS A 580 -3.02 8.46 11.76
CA LYS A 580 -2.84 8.55 10.30
C LYS A 580 -2.49 9.97 9.86
N ARG A 581 -1.89 10.77 10.75
CA ARG A 581 -1.39 12.10 10.41
C ARG A 581 -0.32 12.01 9.32
N ILE A 582 -0.31 13.01 8.44
CA ILE A 582 0.72 13.17 7.41
C ILE A 582 2.05 13.57 8.07
N VAL A 583 1.99 14.45 9.07
CA VAL A 583 3.15 14.91 9.82
C VAL A 583 3.06 14.45 11.27
N GLU A 584 4.08 13.70 11.69
CA GLU A 584 4.19 13.19 13.04
C GLU A 584 4.70 14.27 14.01
N PHE A 585 4.12 14.32 15.20
CA PHE A 585 4.64 15.15 16.28
C PHE A 585 5.94 14.53 16.82
N PRO A 586 6.94 15.35 17.17
CA PRO A 586 8.20 14.83 17.69
C PRO A 586 8.00 14.15 19.05
N GLU A 587 8.74 13.07 19.29
CA GLU A 587 8.74 12.38 20.57
C GLU A 587 9.19 13.30 21.72
N ASN A 588 8.61 13.09 22.91
CA ASN A 588 8.85 13.93 24.08
C ASN A 588 10.14 13.56 24.83
N ASN A 589 11.29 14.11 24.43
CA ASN A 589 12.53 14.01 25.20
C ASN A 589 12.65 15.05 26.33
N TYR A 590 11.91 16.17 26.22
CA TYR A 590 11.82 17.20 27.26
C TYR A 590 10.58 17.00 28.14
N HIS A 591 10.76 17.05 29.46
CA HIS A 591 9.65 17.03 30.40
C HIS A 591 8.97 18.41 30.48
N LEU A 592 7.65 18.42 30.55
CA LEU A 592 6.87 19.65 30.75
C LEU A 592 6.13 19.58 32.09
N MET A 593 6.45 20.51 32.98
CA MET A 593 5.71 20.75 34.22
C MET A 593 4.92 22.04 34.09
N VAL A 594 3.63 21.99 34.37
CA VAL A 594 2.75 23.16 34.34
C VAL A 594 2.33 23.52 35.76
N ILE A 595 2.55 24.78 36.14
CA ILE A 595 2.13 25.39 37.40
C ILE A 595 1.15 26.52 37.03
N PRO A 596 -0.15 26.23 36.93
CA PRO A 596 -1.12 27.24 36.53
C PRO A 596 -1.31 28.28 37.64
N THR A 597 -1.49 29.53 37.25
CA THR A 597 -1.80 30.65 38.16
C THR A 597 -3.28 31.03 38.15
N SER A 598 -4.11 30.28 37.42
CA SER A 598 -5.56 30.45 37.29
C SER A 598 -6.22 29.08 37.38
N ILE A 599 -7.38 28.99 38.05
CA ILE A 599 -8.14 27.75 38.13
C ILE A 599 -8.76 27.34 36.78
N TYR A 600 -8.88 28.30 35.86
CA TYR A 600 -9.44 28.12 34.52
C TYR A 600 -8.37 27.94 33.43
N ALA A 601 -7.14 27.58 33.80
CA ALA A 601 -6.06 27.26 32.88
C ALA A 601 -6.22 25.84 32.30
N ASP A 602 -7.25 25.63 31.48
CA ASP A 602 -7.62 24.34 30.87
C ASP A 602 -6.53 23.72 30.00
N LEU A 603 -5.67 24.53 29.37
CA LEU A 603 -4.54 24.04 28.59
C LEU A 603 -3.50 23.29 29.43
N ALA A 604 -3.55 23.38 30.77
CA ALA A 604 -2.73 22.54 31.64
C ALA A 604 -3.06 21.04 31.47
N PHE A 605 -4.27 20.69 31.03
CA PHE A 605 -4.72 19.31 30.91
C PHE A 605 -5.01 18.90 29.46
N LYS A 606 -5.31 19.86 28.58
CA LYS A 606 -5.59 19.59 27.16
C LYS A 606 -4.34 19.20 26.37
N ASN A 607 -4.55 18.46 25.29
CA ASN A 607 -3.58 18.10 24.27
C ASN A 607 -3.40 19.19 23.19
N VAL A 608 -3.68 20.45 23.54
CA VAL A 608 -3.73 21.59 22.61
C VAL A 608 -2.65 22.63 22.93
N ALA A 609 -2.07 23.23 21.90
CA ALA A 609 -1.25 24.44 21.97
C ALA A 609 -1.73 25.45 20.93
N ILE A 610 -1.71 26.74 21.28
CA ILE A 610 -2.20 27.83 20.42
C ILE A 610 -1.04 28.79 20.15
N TYR A 611 -0.93 29.33 18.93
CA TYR A 611 -0.01 30.41 18.60
C TYR A 611 -0.66 31.43 17.66
N GLU A 612 -0.10 32.64 17.66
CA GLU A 612 -0.60 33.76 16.87
C GLU A 612 0.42 34.10 15.78
N GLU A 613 -0.04 34.18 14.53
CA GLU A 613 0.82 34.57 13.40
C GLU A 613 0.02 35.37 12.38
N LYS A 614 0.53 36.56 12.00
CA LYS A 614 -0.15 37.49 11.08
C LYS A 614 -1.61 37.78 11.45
N LYS A 615 -1.92 37.83 12.77
CA LYS A 615 -3.26 37.99 13.36
C LYS A 615 -4.21 36.80 13.21
N ASN A 616 -3.73 35.65 12.72
CA ASN A 616 -4.48 34.39 12.72
C ASN A 616 -4.15 33.57 13.96
N ILE A 617 -5.17 32.89 14.51
CA ILE A 617 -5.01 32.01 15.68
C ILE A 617 -4.90 30.57 15.17
N ASN A 618 -3.72 29.97 15.34
CA ASN A 618 -3.44 28.62 14.90
C ASN A 618 -3.38 27.66 16.09
N THR A 619 -3.85 26.43 15.88
CA THR A 619 -3.99 25.43 16.94
C THR A 619 -3.28 24.13 16.55
N LEU A 620 -2.38 23.66 17.40
CA LEU A 620 -1.81 22.31 17.34
C LEU A 620 -2.57 21.42 18.32
N ASN A 621 -2.87 20.19 17.91
CA ASN A 621 -3.60 19.22 18.73
C ASN A 621 -2.92 17.86 18.60
N ASP A 622 -2.30 17.35 19.66
CA ASP A 622 -1.70 16.03 19.69
C ASP A 622 -1.46 15.55 21.12
N ALA A 623 -1.59 14.24 21.38
CA ALA A 623 -1.40 13.67 22.72
C ALA A 623 -0.01 13.98 23.31
N THR A 624 1.02 14.13 22.46
CA THR A 624 2.36 14.56 22.90
C THR A 624 2.36 15.95 23.55
N LEU A 625 1.37 16.81 23.26
CA LEU A 625 1.23 18.13 23.86
C LEU A 625 0.71 18.11 25.29
N ILE A 626 0.25 16.96 25.80
CA ILE A 626 -0.13 16.82 27.21
C ILE A 626 1.12 17.00 28.10
N PRO A 627 1.04 17.79 29.18
CA PRO A 627 2.16 17.96 30.12
C PRO A 627 2.52 16.66 30.84
N THR A 628 3.77 16.54 31.26
CA THR A 628 4.21 15.41 32.08
C THR A 628 3.63 15.49 33.49
N VAL A 629 3.60 16.70 34.07
CA VAL A 629 3.12 16.97 35.42
C VAL A 629 2.33 18.27 35.43
N VAL A 630 1.19 18.27 36.13
CA VAL A 630 0.44 19.49 36.47
C VAL A 630 0.48 19.68 37.99
N CYS A 631 0.89 20.87 38.43
CA CYS A 631 1.10 21.23 39.81
C CYS A 631 0.08 22.29 40.25
N LEU A 632 -1.05 21.85 40.81
CA LEU A 632 -2.10 22.70 41.36
C LEU A 632 -1.79 23.07 42.81
N ASP A 633 -0.87 24.03 43.00
CA ASP A 633 -0.57 24.58 44.32
C ASP A 633 -1.56 25.70 44.67
N LYS A 634 -2.39 25.48 45.69
CA LYS A 634 -3.44 26.42 46.11
C LYS A 634 -2.92 27.81 46.47
N LYS A 635 -1.64 27.96 46.83
CA LYS A 635 -1.02 29.26 47.14
C LYS A 635 -0.57 30.05 45.92
N LEU A 636 -0.53 29.42 44.75
CA LEU A 636 -0.13 30.01 43.47
C LEU A 636 -1.33 30.19 42.52
N LEU A 637 -2.46 29.53 42.80
CA LEU A 637 -3.71 29.78 42.12
C LEU A 637 -4.24 31.17 42.54
N GLY A 638 -4.34 32.08 41.57
CA GLY A 638 -4.94 33.38 41.76
C GLY A 638 -6.46 33.35 41.73
N HIS A 639 -7.07 34.47 42.11
CA HIS A 639 -8.47 34.74 41.83
C HIS A 639 -8.65 35.12 40.36
N ASP A 640 -9.73 34.66 39.76
CA ASP A 640 -10.08 34.94 38.37
C ASP A 640 -11.24 35.93 38.33
N ASP A 641 -11.14 36.96 37.50
CA ASP A 641 -12.31 37.74 37.12
C ASP A 641 -13.26 36.85 36.28
N GLU A 642 -14.56 37.13 36.33
CA GLU A 642 -15.59 36.45 35.51
C GLU A 642 -15.72 34.92 35.74
N GLU A 643 -15.55 34.46 36.98
CA GLU A 643 -15.61 33.02 37.35
C GLU A 643 -16.86 32.30 36.80
N LYS A 644 -18.01 32.99 36.76
CA LYS A 644 -19.28 32.44 36.24
C LYS A 644 -19.20 32.08 34.75
N ILE A 645 -18.67 32.97 33.91
CA ILE A 645 -18.49 32.76 32.45
C ILE A 645 -17.59 31.55 32.22
N LYS A 646 -16.45 31.51 32.92
CA LYS A 646 -15.44 30.45 32.76
C LYS A 646 -15.94 29.08 33.24
N THR A 647 -16.79 29.07 34.27
CA THR A 647 -17.43 27.84 34.80
C THR A 647 -18.43 27.27 33.80
N PHE A 648 -19.28 28.10 33.19
CA PHE A 648 -20.26 27.63 32.20
C PHE A 648 -19.58 27.06 30.94
N TYR A 649 -18.51 27.71 30.47
CA TYR A 649 -17.70 27.17 29.37
C TYR A 649 -17.11 25.78 29.68
N SER A 650 -16.63 25.57 30.91
CA SER A 650 -16.11 24.27 31.35
C SER A 650 -17.20 23.18 31.38
N LEU A 651 -18.44 23.54 31.74
CA LEU A 651 -19.60 22.64 31.63
C LEU A 651 -19.89 22.26 30.17
N GLY A 652 -19.84 23.22 29.25
CA GLY A 652 -20.02 22.95 27.82
C GLY A 652 -18.98 21.96 27.26
N ASN A 653 -17.72 22.12 27.65
CA ASN A 653 -16.65 21.18 27.32
C ASN A 653 -16.94 19.77 27.86
N ALA A 654 -17.41 19.65 29.09
CA ALA A 654 -17.75 18.35 29.70
C ALA A 654 -18.93 17.67 28.97
N ILE A 655 -19.99 18.41 28.64
CA ILE A 655 -21.14 17.85 27.89
C ILE A 655 -20.69 17.44 26.48
N SER A 656 -19.95 18.30 25.78
CA SER A 656 -19.47 18.01 24.43
C SER A 656 -18.50 16.82 24.40
N SER A 657 -17.66 16.66 25.43
CA SER A 657 -16.79 15.50 25.57
C SER A 657 -17.59 14.22 25.83
N TYR A 658 -18.61 14.27 26.70
CA TYR A 658 -19.49 13.14 26.98
C TYR A 658 -20.15 12.60 25.71
N ILE A 659 -20.68 13.50 24.88
CA ILE A 659 -21.41 13.10 23.67
C ILE A 659 -20.49 12.77 22.49
N SER A 660 -19.20 13.10 22.54
CA SER A 660 -18.25 12.93 21.42
C SER A 660 -18.24 11.53 20.81
N ILE A 661 -17.99 11.42 19.50
CA ILE A 661 -17.79 10.11 18.83
C ILE A 661 -16.51 9.40 19.28
N ASN A 662 -15.60 10.14 19.92
CA ASN A 662 -14.36 9.60 20.50
C ASN A 662 -14.53 9.19 21.97
N ALA A 663 -15.71 9.42 22.56
CA ALA A 663 -15.96 9.14 23.96
C ALA A 663 -16.03 7.62 24.23
N ASN A 664 -15.45 7.22 25.35
CA ASN A 664 -15.48 5.87 25.90
C ASN A 664 -15.82 5.92 27.39
N SER A 665 -15.95 4.75 28.03
CA SER A 665 -16.33 4.66 29.45
C SER A 665 -15.42 5.46 30.39
N MET A 666 -14.11 5.54 30.11
CA MET A 666 -13.17 6.29 30.94
C MET A 666 -13.37 7.80 30.81
N THR A 667 -13.57 8.31 29.59
CA THR A 667 -13.83 9.75 29.37
C THR A 667 -15.23 10.15 29.81
N ASP A 668 -16.20 9.24 29.73
CA ASP A 668 -17.56 9.43 30.21
C ASP A 668 -17.57 9.70 31.73
N ASP A 669 -16.77 8.95 32.50
CA ASP A 669 -16.62 9.17 33.94
C ASP A 669 -16.03 10.54 34.29
N LEU A 670 -15.01 11.00 33.55
CA LEU A 670 -14.40 12.33 33.75
C LEU A 670 -15.42 13.43 33.45
N SER A 671 -16.08 13.35 32.30
CA SER A 671 -17.12 14.29 31.88
C SER A 671 -18.29 14.33 32.86
N MET A 672 -18.74 13.18 33.38
CA MET A 672 -19.84 13.14 34.34
C MET A 672 -19.46 13.72 35.71
N LYS A 673 -18.22 13.51 36.18
CA LYS A 673 -17.70 14.18 37.39
C LYS A 673 -17.71 15.69 37.22
N ALA A 674 -17.27 16.18 36.06
CA ALA A 674 -17.31 17.60 35.71
C ALA A 674 -18.76 18.14 35.70
N ILE A 675 -19.69 17.49 35.01
CA ILE A 675 -21.10 17.92 34.92
C ILE A 675 -21.75 17.99 36.32
N LYS A 676 -21.52 17.00 37.19
CA LYS A 676 -22.00 17.02 38.58
C LYS A 676 -21.37 18.14 39.41
N ALA A 677 -20.08 18.43 39.18
CA ALA A 677 -19.40 19.54 39.82
C ALA A 677 -20.01 20.89 39.46
N ALA A 678 -20.36 21.10 38.18
CA ALA A 678 -21.07 22.28 37.73
C ALA A 678 -22.45 22.42 38.40
N LYS A 679 -23.26 21.35 38.44
CA LYS A 679 -24.58 21.39 39.12
C LYS A 679 -24.46 21.85 40.58
N SER A 680 -23.46 21.36 41.31
CA SER A 680 -23.24 21.75 42.70
C SER A 680 -22.80 23.20 42.87
N LEU A 681 -22.08 23.77 41.91
CA LEU A 681 -21.62 25.17 41.95
C LEU A 681 -22.76 26.16 41.78
N PHE A 682 -23.74 25.81 40.93
CA PHE A 682 -24.83 26.72 40.61
C PHE A 682 -26.01 26.63 41.59
N GLY A 683 -26.16 25.50 42.31
CA GLY A 683 -27.22 25.33 43.31
C GLY A 683 -26.84 25.74 44.75
N LYS A 684 -25.59 26.11 45.02
CA LYS A 684 -25.07 26.48 46.36
C LYS A 684 -24.10 27.67 46.26
N LYS A 685 -23.50 28.09 47.38
CA LYS A 685 -22.43 29.10 47.39
C LYS A 685 -21.25 28.65 46.52
N PHE A 686 -20.82 29.51 45.60
CA PHE A 686 -19.68 29.26 44.71
C PHE A 686 -18.41 28.95 45.51
N THR A 687 -17.63 27.95 45.08
CA THR A 687 -16.35 27.60 45.70
C THR A 687 -15.26 27.32 44.66
N SER A 688 -14.11 27.95 44.82
CA SER A 688 -12.97 27.79 43.90
C SER A 688 -12.48 26.34 43.81
N SER A 689 -12.63 25.55 44.88
CA SER A 689 -12.27 24.13 44.87
C SER A 689 -13.13 23.31 43.90
N LYS A 690 -14.43 23.58 43.82
CA LYS A 690 -15.33 22.84 42.94
C LYS A 690 -15.23 23.34 41.50
N ALA A 691 -14.95 24.63 41.29
CA ALA A 691 -14.64 25.18 39.98
C ALA A 691 -13.36 24.57 39.39
N LEU A 692 -12.30 24.42 40.20
CA LEU A 692 -11.07 23.74 39.81
C LEU A 692 -11.32 22.27 39.42
N GLU A 693 -12.12 21.54 40.20
CA GLU A 693 -12.50 20.16 39.92
C GLU A 693 -13.24 20.02 38.58
N LEU A 694 -14.22 20.91 38.34
CA LEU A 694 -14.93 20.99 37.06
C LEU A 694 -13.97 21.20 35.90
N THR A 695 -13.13 22.24 35.97
CA THR A 695 -12.21 22.58 34.87
C THR A 695 -11.21 21.46 34.61
N MET A 696 -10.63 20.87 35.66
CA MET A 696 -9.67 19.77 35.53
C MET A 696 -10.29 18.57 34.79
N TYR A 697 -11.41 18.05 35.29
CA TYR A 697 -12.03 16.85 34.70
C TYR A 697 -12.59 17.12 33.29
N ALA A 698 -13.20 18.27 33.06
CA ALA A 698 -13.68 18.64 31.72
C ALA A 698 -12.52 18.73 30.72
N SER A 699 -11.39 19.28 31.14
CA SER A 699 -10.22 19.47 30.28
C SER A 699 -9.52 18.15 29.96
N GLU A 700 -9.39 17.25 30.94
CA GLU A 700 -8.86 15.90 30.71
C GLU A 700 -9.75 15.07 29.79
N ALA A 701 -11.08 15.19 29.95
CA ALA A 701 -12.03 14.51 29.07
C ALA A 701 -11.90 15.03 27.63
N VAL A 702 -11.90 16.35 27.44
CA VAL A 702 -11.70 16.98 26.12
C VAL A 702 -10.35 16.62 25.50
N ALA A 703 -9.29 16.49 26.29
CA ALA A 703 -7.97 16.08 25.79
C ALA A 703 -7.99 14.71 25.08
N ASN A 704 -8.96 13.85 25.42
CA ASN A 704 -9.09 12.50 24.89
C ASN A 704 -10.25 12.34 23.92
N THR A 705 -11.21 13.26 23.92
CA THR A 705 -12.38 13.19 23.03
C THR A 705 -12.41 14.26 21.94
N ASN A 706 -11.57 15.30 22.05
CA ASN A 706 -11.72 16.63 21.44
C ASN A 706 -13.02 17.35 21.90
N GLY A 707 -13.05 18.69 21.84
CA GLY A 707 -14.15 19.50 22.40
C GLY A 707 -15.36 19.68 21.47
N GLY A 708 -15.47 18.86 20.44
CA GLY A 708 -16.67 18.75 19.61
C GLY A 708 -17.06 20.03 18.87
N LEU A 709 -18.34 20.10 18.51
CA LEU A 709 -18.91 21.24 17.81
C LEU A 709 -19.01 22.49 18.71
N PHE A 710 -19.21 22.29 20.02
CA PHE A 710 -19.25 23.36 21.01
C PHE A 710 -17.96 24.19 21.02
N GLU A 711 -16.80 23.56 21.19
CA GLU A 711 -15.51 24.25 21.24
C GLU A 711 -15.18 24.89 19.89
N SER A 712 -15.51 24.20 18.79
CA SER A 712 -15.24 24.66 17.42
C SER A 712 -16.02 25.93 17.07
N LEU A 713 -17.33 25.97 17.38
CA LEU A 713 -18.16 27.16 17.20
C LEU A 713 -17.72 28.29 18.13
N SER A 714 -17.44 27.99 19.40
CA SER A 714 -16.96 29.00 20.36
C SER A 714 -15.68 29.67 19.86
N SER A 715 -14.72 28.87 19.39
CA SER A 715 -13.44 29.36 18.86
C SER A 715 -13.64 30.17 17.58
N ALA A 716 -14.46 29.69 16.64
CA ALA A 716 -14.68 30.41 15.38
C ALA A 716 -15.41 31.73 15.59
N ILE A 717 -16.40 31.79 16.49
CA ILE A 717 -17.10 33.03 16.86
C ILE A 717 -16.13 34.00 17.54
N SER A 718 -15.33 33.53 18.49
CA SER A 718 -14.32 34.33 19.17
C SER A 718 -13.34 34.98 18.18
N GLU A 719 -12.79 34.19 17.27
CA GLU A 719 -11.82 34.65 16.27
C GLU A 719 -12.44 35.62 15.27
N THR A 720 -13.65 35.32 14.77
CA THR A 720 -14.31 36.13 13.74
C THR A 720 -14.85 37.46 14.27
N TYR A 721 -15.40 37.46 15.49
CA TYR A 721 -16.07 38.62 16.06
C TYR A 721 -15.23 39.39 17.09
N HIS A 722 -14.07 38.86 17.47
CA HIS A 722 -13.15 39.42 18.46
C HIS A 722 -13.79 39.56 19.86
N VAL A 723 -14.45 38.48 20.29
CA VAL A 723 -15.07 38.35 21.61
C VAL A 723 -14.38 37.24 22.41
N ASP A 724 -14.49 37.26 23.73
CA ASP A 724 -13.93 36.18 24.56
C ASP A 724 -14.53 34.81 24.20
N ILE A 725 -13.68 33.79 24.06
CA ILE A 725 -14.10 32.43 23.66
C ILE A 725 -15.06 31.78 24.65
N LYS A 726 -14.91 32.08 25.94
CA LYS A 726 -15.76 31.51 27.00
C LYS A 726 -17.11 32.22 27.00
N ALA A 727 -17.13 33.53 26.72
CA ALA A 727 -18.36 34.28 26.49
C ALA A 727 -19.11 33.81 25.22
N ALA A 728 -18.39 33.55 24.11
CA ALA A 728 -18.98 32.94 22.90
C ALA A 728 -19.57 31.55 23.19
N GLY A 729 -18.90 30.75 24.01
CA GLY A 729 -19.41 29.46 24.48
C GLY A 729 -20.78 29.52 25.15
N ASN A 730 -21.05 30.58 25.92
CA ASN A 730 -22.33 30.76 26.59
C ASN A 730 -23.51 30.93 25.61
N LEU A 731 -23.24 31.51 24.44
CA LEU A 731 -24.24 31.64 23.37
C LEU A 731 -24.56 30.28 22.73
N VAL A 732 -23.54 29.46 22.48
CA VAL A 732 -23.69 28.29 21.60
C VAL A 732 -24.18 27.03 22.30
N LEU A 733 -23.87 26.80 23.58
CA LEU A 733 -24.06 25.48 24.21
C LEU A 733 -25.49 24.94 24.10
N GLY A 734 -26.47 25.72 24.54
CA GLY A 734 -27.87 25.30 24.53
C GLY A 734 -28.39 25.05 23.11
N HIS A 735 -27.96 25.87 22.15
CA HIS A 735 -28.34 25.71 20.74
C HIS A 735 -27.66 24.48 20.10
N VAL A 736 -26.41 24.18 20.46
CA VAL A 736 -25.73 22.95 19.99
C VAL A 736 -26.49 21.70 20.44
N LEU A 737 -27.07 21.69 21.64
CA LEU A 737 -27.90 20.57 22.10
C LEU A 737 -29.19 20.42 21.28
N GLN A 738 -29.81 21.52 20.82
CA GLN A 738 -31.02 21.46 19.99
C GLN A 738 -30.81 20.76 18.65
N LEU A 739 -29.57 20.72 18.15
CA LEU A 739 -29.25 20.00 16.93
C LEU A 739 -29.55 18.49 17.04
N PHE A 740 -29.69 17.96 18.26
CA PHE A 740 -30.04 16.56 18.52
C PHE A 740 -31.55 16.28 18.51
N ASP A 741 -32.40 17.32 18.44
CA ASP A 741 -33.88 17.21 18.38
C ASP A 741 -34.46 17.38 16.99
N THR A 742 -33.66 17.84 16.02
CA THR A 742 -34.13 18.01 14.65
C THR A 742 -34.03 16.68 13.90
N ASP A 743 -35.17 16.12 13.49
CA ASP A 743 -35.28 14.90 12.64
C ASP A 743 -34.44 14.99 11.34
N SER A 744 -34.01 16.20 10.96
CA SER A 744 -33.31 16.51 9.70
C SER A 744 -31.79 16.67 9.80
N ILE A 745 -31.16 16.58 10.99
CA ILE A 745 -29.71 16.82 11.16
C ILE A 745 -28.93 15.56 11.60
N ILE A 746 -29.31 14.40 11.07
CA ILE A 746 -28.31 13.37 10.74
C ILE A 746 -28.04 13.46 9.24
N SER A 747 -27.66 14.65 8.74
CA SER A 747 -27.30 14.76 7.32
C SER A 747 -25.96 14.05 7.01
N LYS A 748 -25.12 13.85 8.04
CA LYS A 748 -23.84 13.11 8.01
C LYS A 748 -23.35 12.77 9.43
N MET A 749 -22.89 11.54 9.65
CA MET A 749 -22.25 11.09 10.89
C MET A 749 -20.74 11.36 10.86
N GLY A 750 -20.13 11.65 12.01
CA GLY A 750 -18.67 11.72 12.14
C GLY A 750 -18.00 10.36 11.91
N THR A 751 -16.75 10.34 11.44
CA THR A 751 -16.01 9.11 11.08
C THR A 751 -15.12 8.65 12.23
N ASN A 752 -15.53 7.61 12.95
CA ASN A 752 -14.70 6.90 13.93
C ASN A 752 -15.09 5.41 13.94
N ASN A 753 -14.13 4.49 13.87
CA ASN A 753 -14.39 3.05 13.84
C ASN A 753 -14.93 2.49 15.17
N ASN A 754 -14.79 3.21 16.29
CA ASN A 754 -15.42 2.89 17.57
C ASN A 754 -16.85 3.44 17.69
N TYR A 755 -17.24 4.40 16.84
CA TYR A 755 -18.59 4.95 16.82
C TYR A 755 -19.48 4.10 15.91
N VAL A 756 -20.22 3.16 16.51
CA VAL A 756 -21.01 2.16 15.76
C VAL A 756 -22.34 2.72 15.27
N LYS A 757 -23.00 3.51 16.11
CA LYS A 757 -24.33 4.07 15.85
C LYS A 757 -24.47 5.44 16.51
N PRO A 758 -25.40 6.29 16.03
CA PRO A 758 -25.72 7.54 16.71
C PRO A 758 -26.20 7.30 18.15
N VAL A 759 -25.46 7.80 19.14
CA VAL A 759 -25.84 7.69 20.58
C VAL A 759 -25.94 9.05 21.28
N GLY A 760 -25.81 10.16 20.55
CA GLY A 760 -25.83 11.51 21.12
C GLY A 760 -27.05 11.79 21.99
N LYS A 761 -28.27 11.57 21.47
CA LYS A 761 -29.52 11.80 22.21
C LYS A 761 -29.63 10.92 23.46
N LYS A 762 -29.29 9.64 23.33
CA LYS A 762 -29.20 8.71 24.47
C LYS A 762 -28.22 9.19 25.55
N LYS A 763 -27.05 9.69 25.15
CA LYS A 763 -26.06 10.25 26.09
C LYS A 763 -26.56 11.54 26.76
N LEU A 764 -27.33 12.36 26.05
CA LEU A 764 -28.01 13.53 26.64
C LEU A 764 -29.07 13.10 27.67
N ALA A 765 -29.90 12.10 27.35
CA ALA A 765 -30.85 11.52 28.31
C ALA A 765 -30.15 11.01 29.59
N ASP A 766 -29.02 10.31 29.42
CA ASP A 766 -28.22 9.85 30.57
C ASP A 766 -27.65 11.00 31.42
N ILE A 767 -27.25 12.12 30.80
CA ILE A 767 -26.88 13.33 31.55
C ILE A 767 -28.09 13.87 32.34
N ALA A 768 -29.26 14.01 31.70
CA ALA A 768 -30.47 14.52 32.34
C ALA A 768 -30.87 13.67 33.57
N ILE A 769 -30.88 12.34 33.42
CA ILE A 769 -31.16 11.39 34.51
C ILE A 769 -30.16 11.53 35.65
N LYS A 770 -28.85 11.58 35.34
CA LYS A 770 -27.79 11.70 36.36
C LYS A 770 -27.78 13.07 37.04
N LEU A 771 -28.34 14.08 36.39
CA LEU A 771 -28.62 15.38 36.98
C LEU A 771 -29.98 15.41 37.71
N GLY A 772 -30.79 14.35 37.69
CA GLY A 772 -32.11 14.34 38.32
C GLY A 772 -33.06 15.38 37.74
N LEU A 773 -32.98 15.63 36.43
CA LEU A 773 -33.97 16.42 35.69
C LEU A 773 -35.17 15.52 35.36
N GLU A 774 -36.37 16.09 35.35
CA GLU A 774 -37.59 15.39 34.97
C GLU A 774 -37.61 15.19 33.44
N ILE A 775 -37.59 13.94 33.00
CA ILE A 775 -37.79 13.52 31.61
C ILE A 775 -38.71 12.29 31.60
N GLU A 776 -39.67 12.21 30.67
CA GLU A 776 -40.54 11.04 30.53
C GLU A 776 -39.91 10.01 29.58
N ASP A 777 -39.25 10.49 28.52
CA ASP A 777 -38.52 9.66 27.57
C ASP A 777 -37.18 10.26 27.10
N GLU A 778 -36.42 9.53 26.26
CA GLU A 778 -35.17 10.05 25.68
C GLU A 778 -35.40 11.28 24.78
N SER A 779 -36.62 11.45 24.26
CA SER A 779 -36.99 12.53 23.36
C SER A 779 -37.05 13.89 24.07
N ASP A 780 -37.43 13.90 25.35
CA ASP A 780 -37.48 15.09 26.21
C ASP A 780 -36.11 15.60 26.66
N SER A 781 -35.08 14.76 26.57
CA SER A 781 -33.77 15.01 27.20
C SER A 781 -33.09 16.30 26.74
N VAL A 782 -33.18 16.60 25.45
CA VAL A 782 -32.58 17.81 24.86
C VAL A 782 -33.27 19.06 25.38
N LYS A 783 -34.61 19.08 25.39
CA LYS A 783 -35.41 20.17 25.93
C LYS A 783 -35.11 20.37 27.42
N ALA A 784 -35.15 19.32 28.24
CA ALA A 784 -34.89 19.40 29.66
C ALA A 784 -33.49 19.93 29.99
N LEU A 785 -32.46 19.47 29.27
CA LEU A 785 -31.09 19.98 29.43
C LEU A 785 -30.95 21.43 28.98
N LYS A 786 -31.59 21.81 27.88
CA LYS A 786 -31.58 23.19 27.42
C LYS A 786 -32.25 24.11 28.43
N ASP A 787 -33.43 23.75 28.92
CA ASP A 787 -34.18 24.54 29.92
C ASP A 787 -33.35 24.71 31.21
N TRP A 788 -32.64 23.65 31.64
CA TRP A 788 -31.69 23.72 32.75
C TRP A 788 -30.52 24.68 32.46
N LEU A 789 -29.88 24.58 31.29
CA LEU A 789 -28.79 25.47 30.89
C LEU A 789 -29.23 26.94 30.76
N ASP A 790 -30.41 27.19 30.22
CA ASP A 790 -30.99 28.54 30.09
C ASP A 790 -31.27 29.14 31.48
N THR A 791 -31.83 28.33 32.39
CA THR A 791 -32.05 28.74 33.79
C THR A 791 -30.73 29.15 34.45
N LEU A 792 -29.68 28.34 34.27
CA LEU A 792 -28.34 28.65 34.77
C LEU A 792 -27.78 29.93 34.16
N ARG A 793 -27.93 30.12 32.84
CA ARG A 793 -27.44 31.29 32.12
C ARG A 793 -28.06 32.58 32.67
N VAL A 794 -29.37 32.58 32.90
CA VAL A 794 -30.11 33.71 33.48
C VAL A 794 -29.68 34.00 34.91
N GLN A 795 -29.61 32.97 35.77
CA GLN A 795 -29.18 33.11 37.18
C GLN A 795 -27.77 33.68 37.32
N LEU A 796 -26.91 33.42 36.34
CA LEU A 796 -25.52 33.84 36.34
C LEU A 796 -25.28 35.17 35.63
N HIS A 797 -26.31 35.78 35.03
CA HIS A 797 -26.22 36.98 34.21
C HIS A 797 -25.21 36.84 33.07
N LEU A 798 -25.21 35.70 32.39
CA LEU A 798 -24.32 35.43 31.26
C LEU A 798 -24.94 35.98 29.97
N PRO A 799 -24.10 36.42 29.00
CA PRO A 799 -24.57 36.90 27.70
C PRO A 799 -25.40 35.82 26.99
N SER A 800 -26.52 36.22 26.38
CA SER A 800 -27.44 35.31 25.69
C SER A 800 -27.63 35.63 24.20
N THR A 801 -27.15 36.79 23.76
CA THR A 801 -27.17 37.23 22.35
C THR A 801 -25.83 37.80 21.89
N PHE A 802 -25.61 37.91 20.58
CA PHE A 802 -24.48 38.66 20.03
C PHE A 802 -24.43 40.14 20.48
N ALA A 803 -25.59 40.75 20.74
CA ALA A 803 -25.67 42.12 21.21
C ALA A 803 -25.07 42.29 22.62
N ASP A 804 -25.28 41.29 23.50
CA ASP A 804 -24.68 41.27 24.84
C ASP A 804 -23.14 41.18 24.80
N LEU A 805 -22.58 40.67 23.70
CA LEU A 805 -21.14 40.63 23.43
C LEU A 805 -20.61 41.86 22.68
N GLY A 806 -21.45 42.88 22.46
CA GLY A 806 -21.08 44.09 21.73
C GLY A 806 -20.97 43.91 20.21
N VAL A 807 -21.58 42.86 19.64
CA VAL A 807 -21.55 42.58 18.20
C VAL A 807 -22.90 42.99 17.56
N THR A 808 -22.84 43.82 16.53
CA THR A 808 -24.06 44.30 15.85
C THR A 808 -24.65 43.24 14.92
N PRO A 809 -25.99 43.17 14.75
CA PRO A 809 -26.63 42.22 13.83
C PRO A 809 -26.11 42.30 12.38
N VAL A 810 -25.75 43.51 11.93
CA VAL A 810 -25.15 43.73 10.60
C VAL A 810 -23.80 43.01 10.49
N ARG A 811 -22.97 43.08 11.54
CA ARG A 811 -21.67 42.41 11.57
C ARG A 811 -21.82 40.88 11.62
N VAL A 812 -22.79 40.38 12.39
CA VAL A 812 -23.13 38.94 12.43
C VAL A 812 -23.51 38.45 11.03
N LYS A 813 -24.49 39.11 10.39
CA LYS A 813 -24.96 38.72 9.05
C LYS A 813 -23.85 38.75 8.00
N LYS A 814 -22.92 39.71 8.09
CA LYS A 814 -21.80 39.85 7.16
C LYS A 814 -20.76 38.74 7.29
N LEU A 815 -20.48 38.26 8.52
CA LEU A 815 -19.36 37.35 8.81
C LEU A 815 -19.78 35.91 9.15
N ALA A 816 -21.09 35.61 9.21
CA ALA A 816 -21.61 34.29 9.59
C ALA A 816 -21.04 33.14 8.73
N ASN A 817 -20.92 33.34 7.41
CA ASN A 817 -20.35 32.33 6.52
C ASN A 817 -18.87 32.07 6.83
N SER A 818 -18.06 33.12 7.04
CA SER A 818 -16.65 32.98 7.42
C SER A 818 -16.50 32.27 8.77
N ALA A 819 -17.33 32.61 9.76
CA ALA A 819 -17.34 31.91 11.04
C ALA A 819 -17.77 30.44 10.90
N ALA A 820 -18.70 30.13 9.99
CA ALA A 820 -19.13 28.76 9.70
C ALA A 820 -18.03 27.92 9.04
N VAL A 821 -17.31 28.49 8.06
CA VAL A 821 -16.15 27.84 7.42
C VAL A 821 -15.06 27.58 8.47
N LEU A 822 -14.72 28.60 9.26
CA LEU A 822 -13.71 28.47 10.31
C LEU A 822 -14.09 27.42 11.36
N ALA A 823 -15.36 27.38 11.78
CA ALA A 823 -15.85 26.35 12.71
C ALA A 823 -15.74 24.94 12.13
N PHE A 824 -16.01 24.80 10.83
CA PHE A 824 -15.86 23.52 10.12
C PHE A 824 -14.40 23.06 10.04
N GLU A 825 -13.45 23.99 9.87
CA GLU A 825 -12.02 23.70 9.84
C GLU A 825 -11.43 23.35 11.22
N LYS A 826 -12.06 23.76 12.32
CA LYS A 826 -11.56 23.43 13.67
C LYS A 826 -11.65 21.92 13.93
N SER A 827 -10.58 21.37 14.50
CA SER A 827 -10.42 19.93 14.80
C SER A 827 -11.49 19.32 15.72
N GLY A 828 -12.23 20.13 16.49
CA GLY A 828 -13.31 19.63 17.34
C GLY A 828 -14.53 19.17 16.54
N THR A 829 -14.81 19.76 15.37
CA THR A 829 -16.02 19.46 14.58
C THR A 829 -16.07 18.00 14.14
N SER A 830 -14.94 17.39 13.80
CA SER A 830 -14.85 15.97 13.42
C SER A 830 -15.17 15.01 14.56
N ALA A 831 -15.05 15.45 15.81
CA ALA A 831 -15.39 14.65 16.99
C ALA A 831 -16.87 14.74 17.39
N SER A 832 -17.64 15.61 16.74
CA SER A 832 -19.07 15.77 17.01
C SER A 832 -19.87 14.58 16.47
N PRO A 833 -20.86 14.06 17.24
CA PRO A 833 -21.83 13.09 16.74
C PRO A 833 -22.59 13.56 15.51
N ILE A 834 -22.83 14.87 15.46
CA ILE A 834 -23.47 15.58 14.37
C ILE A 834 -22.36 16.22 13.56
N TYR A 835 -22.12 15.74 12.34
CA TYR A 835 -21.15 16.35 11.43
C TYR A 835 -21.87 17.35 10.52
N PRO A 836 -21.78 18.67 10.81
CA PRO A 836 -22.63 19.67 10.18
C PRO A 836 -22.15 20.03 8.77
N ARG A 837 -23.07 20.51 7.92
CA ARG A 837 -22.73 21.20 6.67
C ARG A 837 -22.44 22.68 6.96
N ILE A 838 -21.52 23.30 6.21
CA ILE A 838 -21.17 24.72 6.38
C ILE A 838 -22.41 25.63 6.32
N GLY A 839 -23.30 25.44 5.34
CA GLY A 839 -24.54 26.24 5.27
C GLY A 839 -25.50 26.01 6.44
N GLY A 840 -25.42 24.86 7.12
CA GLY A 840 -26.13 24.60 8.38
C GLY A 840 -25.52 25.36 9.56
N LEU A 841 -24.18 25.42 9.63
CA LEU A 841 -23.47 26.23 10.63
C LEU A 841 -23.71 27.73 10.43
N GLU A 842 -23.77 28.20 9.19
CA GLU A 842 -24.09 29.60 8.90
C GLU A 842 -25.50 29.96 9.41
N LYS A 843 -26.51 29.12 9.10
CA LYS A 843 -27.87 29.29 9.63
C LYS A 843 -27.91 29.23 11.16
N PHE A 844 -27.13 28.33 11.76
CA PHE A 844 -27.00 28.23 13.20
C PHE A 844 -26.48 29.54 13.79
N ILE A 845 -25.38 30.08 13.26
CA ILE A 845 -24.77 31.33 13.73
C ILE A 845 -25.71 32.52 13.55
N LEU A 846 -26.48 32.57 12.46
CA LEU A 846 -27.49 33.63 12.23
C LEU A 846 -28.69 33.54 13.19
N GLY A 847 -28.91 32.38 13.81
CA GLY A 847 -30.01 32.14 14.75
C GLY A 847 -29.66 32.38 16.23
N LEU A 848 -28.38 32.63 16.54
CA LEU A 848 -27.90 33.10 17.85
C LEU A 848 -28.02 34.63 17.93
#